data_AF-A0A7K3RG79-F1
#
_entry.id   AF-A0A7K3RG79-F1
#
_cell.length_a   1.000
_cell.length_b   1.000
_cell.length_c   1.000
_cell.angle_alpha   90.00
_cell.angle_beta   90.00
_cell.angle_gamma   90.00
#
_symmetry.space_group_name_H-M   'P 1'
#
loop_
_entity.id
_entity.type
_entity.pdbx_description
1 polymer ?
#
loop_
_entity_poly.entity_id
_entity_poly.type
_entity_poly.pdbx_seq_one_letter_code
_entity_poly.pdbx_strand_id
1 'polypeptide(L)'
;MSAETGVDGAESDIAVIAMEGRFPGAPSLRDFWELLREGRDSIRPVSDGDFLAAGGAESRLGDPNHVRVECTLEEPELFDAEFFGIKPAEAELLDPQHRVFIECAHHVLEQAGWVPGRQEGTVGVYAGASASQYYLDHVYPSIARRPGTVDGFIGSVANAGSALATRVSYLLNLTGPSVAVQTACSTSLVAVHLACQDLLNYQCDLALAGGSTVNPAARLGYQFVPGGPFSPDGHCRPYSSDAAGMSPGDGVGVVLLKRLSDALADGDHIRAVIKGSAVNNDGARKIGFTAPSVQGQRDVIVAAQAMAGVTADAIGYVEGHGTATPVGDPIEVSALTKAFASTTDRTGFCVLGSVKSNLGHLDAAAGIAGLIKTVLALENELIPATLHYAGPNPLIDFDASPFVVSGTAREWPRSPVPRLAGVSSFGVGGTNAHIVLAEAPARTAPLPSGRPEAVLLSAAGPGALAELGDALREEVSRNTAVDVADLAHTLQRGRRPRRARRALVVSSTGELAEALRHPASGVHGDTGGTPRDVAFLFPGAGSQYQRMGQRLYENHPVYRREMDRCARIVASAGDVDLLGVLYPPGDAAPNRENIDVPDGRYAAILATEWSLTALLASWGIRPSVMVGHSLGEYTAACVAGVMDPEEALPLVMTRERLIRKAGGLTLSVLLDEADVVGHLLPGTSLAGVNAPGMCTVSGRADAILQLEKNLIEKGIDQHRLRTPGAVHSAALDPVLDELREAVGRVTLREPSVPVLSGLTGRPLTAEEARDPEYWVRHTREPVRFRACLEALPTDRPPVLLEAGPSGGLVKLAQYTLGDAAVTASAVRHAFAEENDSRVLLNAVARMWTHGVEVDWEAVREDRPGRMVPLPGYPFQRRPFWVDRVDPLTPPEPEPIEEVSLTARVWSGSGLPRPPAGRSPDSRTSPDSRTSPDSRTSPDLLTSPDPLTSPDPRTSPGSGAPTESRTSPHPGASTDSGTSPEATASPDTVLVVLGSSALQDPPAGLLGAGGGRCVTVRFADGFSSPGPGSYRLDPARPDDVRALVARLWPGGAAGAGVRVLDLGSAAGPADPLREARESGLFADALLSALGEGAEPPRTVVVSHGAFALTGEDAPPERRLVHGPAGRRPEGASGAPVTAVDLGEPLSGHVDDAVWRLLLGELRSAGGASTVAFR
;
A
#
# COMPACT_ATOMS: atom_id res chain seq x y z
N MET A 1 -4.73 4.19 -46.61
CA MET A 1 -5.12 3.12 -45.67
C MET A 1 -6.15 3.71 -44.72
N SER A 2 -7.12 2.94 -44.26
CA SER A 2 -8.21 3.44 -43.41
C SER A 2 -7.68 3.83 -42.03
N ALA A 3 -8.09 5.01 -41.55
CA ALA A 3 -7.91 5.37 -40.15
C ALA A 3 -9.04 4.70 -39.35
N GLU A 4 -8.72 3.59 -38.69
CA GLU A 4 -9.55 3.10 -37.60
C GLU A 4 -9.38 4.03 -36.41
N THR A 5 -10.46 4.34 -35.71
CA THR A 5 -10.49 5.31 -34.61
C THR A 5 -9.93 4.67 -33.35
N GLY A 6 -8.60 4.63 -33.26
CA GLY A 6 -7.86 4.03 -32.13
C GLY A 6 -8.16 4.69 -30.80
N VAL A 7 -9.12 4.12 -30.06
CA VAL A 7 -9.25 4.29 -28.61
C VAL A 7 -8.28 3.32 -27.88
N ASP A 8 -7.94 2.21 -28.55
CA ASP A 8 -6.88 1.29 -28.13
C ASP A 8 -5.51 1.94 -28.34
N GLY A 9 -4.75 2.08 -27.26
CA GLY A 9 -3.37 2.58 -27.29
C GLY A 9 -2.39 1.56 -27.87
N ALA A 10 -1.19 2.01 -28.22
CA ALA A 10 -0.11 1.09 -28.60
C ALA A 10 0.46 0.39 -27.37
N GLU A 11 0.98 -0.83 -27.51
CA GLU A 11 1.67 -1.57 -26.43
C GLU A 11 2.87 -0.79 -25.85
N SER A 12 3.43 0.16 -26.62
CA SER A 12 4.52 1.06 -26.22
C SER A 12 4.08 2.28 -25.39
N ASP A 13 2.79 2.52 -25.21
CA ASP A 13 2.27 3.73 -24.59
C ASP A 13 2.35 3.68 -23.05
N ILE A 14 2.90 4.74 -22.45
CA ILE A 14 3.03 4.89 -20.99
C ILE A 14 2.09 6.01 -20.52
N ALA A 15 1.17 5.68 -19.62
CA ALA A 15 0.31 6.65 -18.97
C ALA A 15 1.05 7.42 -17.86
N VAL A 16 0.89 8.74 -17.83
CA VAL A 16 1.15 9.57 -16.65
C VAL A 16 -0.12 9.51 -15.80
N ILE A 17 -0.09 8.86 -14.63
CA ILE A 17 -1.31 8.64 -13.81
C ILE A 17 -1.39 9.54 -12.57
N ALA A 18 -0.25 10.09 -12.12
CA ALA A 18 -0.20 11.10 -11.08
C ALA A 18 1.01 12.01 -11.28
N MET A 19 0.94 13.24 -10.76
CA MET A 19 2.07 14.16 -10.78
C MET A 19 1.98 15.20 -9.64
N GLU A 20 3.13 15.54 -9.07
CA GLU A 20 3.26 16.49 -7.97
C GLU A 20 4.51 17.34 -8.16
N GLY A 21 4.51 18.57 -7.63
CA GLY A 21 5.68 19.43 -7.70
C GLY A 21 5.61 20.67 -6.81
N ARG A 22 6.78 21.21 -6.50
CA ARG A 22 6.98 22.46 -5.75
C ARG A 22 7.87 23.36 -6.60
N PHE A 23 7.42 24.59 -6.81
CA PHE A 23 8.12 25.57 -7.64
C PHE A 23 8.08 26.96 -6.96
N PRO A 24 9.03 27.86 -7.27
CA PRO A 24 9.08 29.22 -6.73
C PRO A 24 7.76 29.96 -6.93
N GLY A 25 7.11 30.42 -5.86
CA GLY A 25 5.78 31.06 -5.89
C GLY A 25 4.60 30.13 -6.21
N ALA A 26 4.80 28.81 -6.17
CA ALA A 26 3.78 27.80 -6.48
C ALA A 26 3.98 26.52 -5.62
N PRO A 27 3.38 26.47 -4.41
CA PRO A 27 3.50 25.33 -3.49
C PRO A 27 2.64 24.11 -3.88
N SER A 28 1.86 24.16 -4.97
CA SER A 28 1.19 23.01 -5.56
C SER A 28 1.06 23.14 -7.08
N LEU A 29 0.68 22.04 -7.76
CA LEU A 29 0.44 22.08 -9.21
C LEU A 29 -0.75 22.95 -9.63
N ARG A 30 -1.73 23.20 -8.75
CA ARG A 30 -2.77 24.22 -8.98
C ARG A 30 -2.12 25.59 -9.11
N ASP A 31 -1.35 25.96 -8.09
CA ASP A 31 -0.77 27.31 -7.98
C ASP A 31 0.26 27.54 -9.10
N PHE A 32 0.96 26.48 -9.52
CA PHE A 32 1.84 26.47 -10.70
C PHE A 32 1.06 26.67 -12.01
N TRP A 33 -0.09 26.01 -12.17
CA TRP A 33 -0.93 26.24 -13.35
C TRP A 33 -1.48 27.68 -13.41
N GLU A 34 -1.92 28.23 -12.27
CA GLU A 34 -2.39 29.61 -12.20
C GLU A 34 -1.27 30.61 -12.52
N LEU A 35 -0.06 30.39 -12.00
CA LEU A 35 1.16 31.14 -12.30
C LEU A 35 1.51 31.13 -13.80
N LEU A 36 1.46 29.94 -14.43
CA LEU A 36 1.67 29.77 -15.88
C LEU A 36 0.58 30.47 -16.71
N ARG A 37 -0.70 30.28 -16.36
CA ARG A 37 -1.87 30.86 -17.03
C ARG A 37 -1.86 32.38 -16.99
N GLU A 38 -1.45 32.95 -15.86
CA GLU A 38 -1.36 34.40 -15.63
C GLU A 38 -0.08 35.02 -16.22
N GLY A 39 0.88 34.20 -16.65
CA GLY A 39 2.16 34.66 -17.19
C GLY A 39 3.03 35.34 -16.13
N ARG A 40 3.02 34.84 -14.88
CA ARG A 40 3.85 35.37 -13.80
C ARG A 40 5.31 34.88 -13.94
N ASP A 41 6.24 35.79 -13.63
CA ASP A 41 7.66 35.49 -13.42
C ASP A 41 7.90 35.33 -11.91
N SER A 42 8.60 34.25 -11.53
CA SER A 42 8.93 33.94 -10.14
C SER A 42 10.33 34.40 -9.72
N ILE A 43 11.12 34.94 -10.66
CA ILE A 43 12.47 35.43 -10.37
C ILE A 43 12.36 36.80 -9.68
N ARG A 44 12.95 36.93 -8.49
CA ARG A 44 12.82 38.08 -7.59
C ARG A 44 14.19 38.74 -7.38
N PRO A 45 14.30 40.08 -7.35
CA PRO A 45 15.55 40.74 -6.95
C PRO A 45 15.79 40.55 -5.45
N VAL A 46 17.04 40.24 -5.07
CA VAL A 46 17.43 40.07 -3.67
C VAL A 46 17.81 41.41 -3.07
N SER A 47 17.28 41.76 -1.90
CA SER A 47 17.64 43.02 -1.22
C SER A 47 19.08 42.98 -0.69
N ASP A 48 19.69 44.15 -0.52
CA ASP A 48 21.03 44.26 0.06
C ASP A 48 21.10 43.64 1.47
N GLY A 49 20.00 43.70 2.24
CA GLY A 49 19.89 43.07 3.55
C GLY A 49 19.87 41.54 3.48
N ASP A 50 19.05 40.97 2.59
CA ASP A 50 18.92 39.52 2.42
C ASP A 50 20.20 38.90 1.83
N PHE A 51 20.85 39.62 0.92
CA PHE A 51 22.15 39.25 0.36
C PHE A 51 23.24 39.19 1.44
N LEU A 52 23.34 40.23 2.30
CA LEU A 52 24.27 40.24 3.43
C LEU A 52 23.93 39.13 4.45
N ALA A 53 22.65 38.90 4.74
CA ALA A 53 22.19 37.85 5.66
C ALA A 53 22.51 36.42 5.15
N ALA A 54 22.53 36.19 3.84
CA ALA A 54 22.99 34.94 3.23
C ALA A 54 24.52 34.74 3.30
N GLY A 55 25.27 35.72 3.82
CA GLY A 55 26.74 35.73 3.85
C GLY A 55 27.39 36.37 2.62
N GLY A 56 26.66 37.25 1.92
CA GLY A 56 27.18 38.05 0.82
C GLY A 56 28.22 39.07 1.30
N ALA A 57 29.26 39.29 0.49
CA ALA A 57 30.29 40.28 0.81
C ALA A 57 29.83 41.70 0.41
N GLU A 58 29.86 42.65 1.35
CA GLU A 58 29.46 44.06 1.14
C GLU A 58 30.13 44.70 -0.09
N SER A 59 31.38 44.34 -0.38
CA SER A 59 32.13 44.79 -1.56
C SER A 59 31.51 44.42 -2.91
N ARG A 60 30.57 43.45 -2.95
CA ARG A 60 29.83 43.09 -4.17
C ARG A 60 28.49 43.80 -4.34
N LEU A 61 28.01 44.55 -3.33
CA LEU A 61 26.74 45.29 -3.45
C LEU A 61 26.75 46.29 -4.62
N GLY A 62 27.93 46.84 -4.93
CA GLY A 62 28.15 47.78 -6.03
C GLY A 62 28.84 47.21 -7.29
N ASP A 63 29.02 45.89 -7.43
CA ASP A 63 29.56 45.31 -8.68
C ASP A 63 28.44 45.19 -9.73
N PRO A 64 28.50 45.92 -10.86
CA PRO A 64 27.49 45.83 -11.92
C PRO A 64 27.47 44.48 -12.65
N ASN A 65 28.46 43.61 -12.42
CA ASN A 65 28.50 42.24 -12.94
C ASN A 65 28.00 41.21 -11.91
N HIS A 66 27.53 41.64 -10.72
CA HIS A 66 27.00 40.72 -9.72
C HIS A 66 25.46 40.79 -9.67
N VAL A 67 24.83 39.82 -10.31
CA VAL A 67 23.37 39.79 -10.48
C VAL A 67 22.72 39.21 -9.22
N ARG A 68 22.04 40.07 -8.46
CA ARG A 68 21.35 39.71 -7.21
C ARG A 68 19.89 39.38 -7.46
N VAL A 69 19.63 38.16 -7.93
CA VAL A 69 18.27 37.59 -8.07
C VAL A 69 18.19 36.22 -7.41
N GLU A 70 17.01 35.85 -6.90
CA GLU A 70 16.67 34.51 -6.44
C GLU A 70 15.41 33.98 -7.16
N CYS A 71 15.32 32.67 -7.30
CA CYS A 71 14.10 31.99 -7.73
C CYS A 71 13.99 30.70 -6.91
N THR A 72 13.72 30.88 -5.63
CA THR A 72 13.86 29.89 -4.54
C THR A 72 12.56 29.19 -4.22
N LEU A 73 12.64 27.97 -3.67
CA LEU A 73 11.48 27.36 -3.02
C LEU A 73 11.11 28.15 -1.76
N GLU A 74 9.81 28.16 -1.46
CA GLU A 74 9.28 28.73 -0.23
C GLU A 74 9.38 27.66 0.88
N GLU A 75 9.95 28.06 2.03
CA GLU A 75 10.10 27.24 3.25
C GLU A 75 10.81 25.86 3.09
N PRO A 76 11.96 25.75 2.37
CA PRO A 76 12.65 24.47 2.12
C PRO A 76 13.21 23.79 3.37
N GLU A 77 13.26 24.48 4.51
CA GLU A 77 13.59 23.91 5.81
C GLU A 77 12.45 23.03 6.40
N LEU A 78 11.21 23.19 5.93
CA LEU A 78 10.03 22.54 6.49
C LEU A 78 9.85 21.09 5.98
N PHE A 79 9.64 20.15 6.90
CA PHE A 79 9.38 18.74 6.60
C PHE A 79 8.61 18.04 7.74
N ASP A 80 7.81 17.01 7.45
CA ASP A 80 7.15 16.17 8.48
C ASP A 80 7.98 14.89 8.75
N ALA A 81 9.05 15.05 9.52
CA ALA A 81 9.97 13.95 9.84
C ALA A 81 9.30 12.79 10.61
N GLU A 82 8.31 13.09 11.47
CA GLU A 82 7.63 12.07 12.28
C GLU A 82 6.76 11.14 11.42
N PHE A 83 6.06 11.68 10.40
CA PHE A 83 5.29 10.87 9.45
C PHE A 83 6.14 9.82 8.72
N PHE A 84 7.38 10.17 8.36
CA PHE A 84 8.33 9.28 7.69
C PHE A 84 9.22 8.47 8.66
N GLY A 85 9.01 8.59 9.97
CA GLY A 85 9.79 7.87 10.99
C GLY A 85 11.24 8.35 11.16
N ILE A 86 11.57 9.52 10.63
CA ILE A 86 12.91 10.13 10.67
C ILE A 86 13.08 10.90 11.97
N LYS A 87 14.25 10.79 12.61
CA LYS A 87 14.55 11.50 13.86
C LYS A 87 14.90 12.97 13.57
N PRO A 88 14.57 13.93 14.46
CA PRO A 88 14.88 15.36 14.28
C PRO A 88 16.32 15.64 13.81
N ALA A 89 17.33 15.12 14.52
CA ALA A 89 18.75 15.29 14.18
C ALA A 89 19.17 14.62 12.85
N GLU A 90 18.40 13.65 12.34
CA GLU A 90 18.62 13.10 10.99
C GLU A 90 17.95 13.99 9.92
N ALA A 91 16.77 14.54 10.20
CA ALA A 91 16.09 15.49 9.32
C ALA A 91 16.86 16.82 9.16
N GLU A 92 17.56 17.27 10.20
CA GLU A 92 18.49 18.42 10.15
C GLU A 92 19.65 18.16 9.18
N LEU A 93 20.25 16.97 9.22
CA LEU A 93 21.35 16.58 8.33
C LEU A 93 20.89 16.27 6.88
N LEU A 94 19.59 16.03 6.66
CA LEU A 94 19.02 15.60 5.38
C LEU A 94 18.86 16.78 4.40
N ASP A 95 19.34 16.60 3.17
CA ASP A 95 19.20 17.59 2.10
C ASP A 95 17.72 18.00 1.89
N PRO A 96 17.39 19.31 1.86
CA PRO A 96 16.07 19.79 1.43
C PRO A 96 15.58 19.17 0.11
N GLN A 97 16.49 18.94 -0.84
CA GLN A 97 16.21 18.24 -2.10
C GLN A 97 15.60 16.85 -1.90
N HIS A 98 16.05 16.12 -0.87
CA HIS A 98 15.53 14.81 -0.51
C HIS A 98 14.19 14.96 0.22
N ARG A 99 14.09 15.86 1.21
CA ARG A 99 12.87 16.09 2.00
C ARG A 99 11.65 16.40 1.13
N VAL A 100 11.77 17.41 0.26
CA VAL A 100 10.67 17.85 -0.61
C VAL A 100 10.31 16.77 -1.65
N PHE A 101 11.30 16.03 -2.17
CA PHE A 101 11.04 14.93 -3.11
C PHE A 101 10.33 13.75 -2.44
N ILE A 102 10.65 13.42 -1.19
CA ILE A 102 9.97 12.35 -0.41
C ILE A 102 8.49 12.69 -0.19
N GLU A 103 8.16 13.94 0.16
CA GLU A 103 6.77 14.39 0.27
C GLU A 103 6.03 14.31 -1.08
N CYS A 104 6.67 14.76 -2.18
CA CYS A 104 6.07 14.70 -3.52
C CYS A 104 5.87 13.24 -3.99
N ALA A 105 6.82 12.35 -3.71
CA ALA A 105 6.74 10.92 -4.02
C ALA A 105 5.60 10.23 -3.25
N HIS A 106 5.40 10.57 -1.97
CA HIS A 106 4.24 10.08 -1.20
C HIS A 106 2.91 10.59 -1.79
N HIS A 107 2.84 11.87 -2.14
CA HIS A 107 1.63 12.46 -2.72
C HIS A 107 1.23 11.88 -4.09
N VAL A 108 2.16 11.57 -5.00
CA VAL A 108 1.77 10.94 -6.28
C VAL A 108 1.27 9.51 -6.12
N LEU A 109 1.78 8.75 -5.13
CA LEU A 109 1.22 7.43 -4.79
C LEU A 109 -0.21 7.58 -4.26
N GLU A 110 -0.46 8.57 -3.39
CA GLU A 110 -1.83 8.87 -2.94
C GLU A 110 -2.74 9.37 -4.07
N GLN A 111 -2.27 10.21 -5.00
CA GLN A 111 -3.08 10.67 -6.15
C GLN A 111 -3.53 9.49 -7.04
N ALA A 112 -2.68 8.50 -7.26
CA ALA A 112 -3.02 7.27 -7.99
C ALA A 112 -3.70 6.20 -7.11
N GLY A 113 -3.88 6.47 -5.81
CA GLY A 113 -4.47 5.53 -4.86
C GLY A 113 -3.65 4.25 -4.63
N TRP A 114 -2.32 4.32 -4.80
CA TRP A 114 -1.41 3.22 -4.49
C TRP A 114 -1.03 3.23 -3.00
N VAL A 115 -1.30 2.13 -2.29
CA VAL A 115 -0.92 1.96 -0.87
C VAL A 115 0.06 0.80 -0.76
N PRO A 116 1.36 1.05 -0.51
CA PRO A 116 2.37 0.01 -0.38
C PRO A 116 1.97 -1.08 0.63
N GLY A 117 1.98 -2.34 0.17
CA GLY A 117 1.57 -3.51 0.96
C GLY A 117 0.05 -3.77 1.01
N ARG A 118 -0.78 -2.99 0.31
CA ARG A 118 -2.21 -3.28 0.08
C ARG A 118 -2.47 -3.83 -1.33
N GLN A 119 -1.76 -3.31 -2.33
CA GLN A 119 -1.79 -3.80 -3.70
C GLN A 119 -0.56 -4.68 -4.01
N GLU A 120 -0.74 -5.71 -4.84
CA GLU A 120 0.36 -6.47 -5.43
C GLU A 120 0.96 -5.70 -6.62
N GLY A 121 2.28 -5.79 -6.77
CA GLY A 121 3.03 -5.13 -7.85
C GLY A 121 4.28 -4.42 -7.34
N THR A 122 5.15 -4.04 -8.27
CA THR A 122 6.47 -3.45 -8.00
C THR A 122 6.54 -1.99 -8.47
N VAL A 123 7.03 -1.12 -7.59
CA VAL A 123 7.21 0.31 -7.91
C VAL A 123 8.70 0.62 -8.04
N GLY A 124 9.13 1.00 -9.25
CA GLY A 124 10.48 1.51 -9.51
C GLY A 124 10.63 2.99 -9.15
N VAL A 125 11.86 3.45 -8.92
CA VAL A 125 12.18 4.83 -8.54
C VAL A 125 13.39 5.33 -9.34
N TYR A 126 13.18 6.35 -10.17
CA TYR A 126 14.16 6.94 -11.07
C TYR A 126 14.27 8.43 -10.72
N ALA A 127 15.30 8.82 -9.98
CA ALA A 127 15.36 10.14 -9.38
C ALA A 127 16.77 10.74 -9.46
N GLY A 128 16.86 12.06 -9.60
CA GLY A 128 18.12 12.79 -9.60
C GLY A 128 18.04 14.12 -8.86
N ALA A 129 19.12 14.48 -8.20
CA ALA A 129 19.28 15.74 -7.46
C ALA A 129 20.46 16.55 -8.03
N SER A 130 20.40 17.87 -7.91
CA SER A 130 21.56 18.74 -8.15
C SER A 130 22.63 18.52 -7.07
N ALA A 131 23.86 19.00 -7.31
CA ALA A 131 24.95 18.89 -6.34
C ALA A 131 24.64 19.69 -5.07
N SER A 132 24.50 18.98 -3.93
CA SER A 132 24.06 19.54 -2.65
C SER A 132 24.93 20.69 -2.15
N GLN A 133 24.45 21.93 -2.33
CA GLN A 133 25.07 23.10 -1.70
C GLN A 133 24.79 23.12 -0.18
N TYR A 134 23.67 22.55 0.26
CA TYR A 134 23.39 22.35 1.69
C TYR A 134 24.48 21.53 2.38
N TYR A 135 24.95 20.45 1.73
CA TYR A 135 26.10 19.71 2.23
C TYR A 135 27.36 20.57 2.31
N LEU A 136 27.69 21.30 1.24
CA LEU A 136 28.96 22.04 1.14
C LEU A 136 29.05 23.23 2.11
N ASP A 137 27.96 24.00 2.25
CA ASP A 137 27.93 25.24 3.04
C ASP A 137 27.50 25.02 4.51
N HIS A 138 26.66 24.03 4.82
CA HIS A 138 26.08 23.85 6.15
C HIS A 138 26.61 22.59 6.85
N VAL A 139 26.47 21.42 6.24
CA VAL A 139 26.80 20.14 6.91
C VAL A 139 28.31 19.90 6.98
N TYR A 140 29.01 19.99 5.84
CA TYR A 140 30.42 19.66 5.69
C TYR A 140 31.36 20.46 6.61
N PRO A 141 31.21 21.78 6.84
CA PRO A 141 32.09 22.53 7.74
C PRO A 141 32.10 21.99 9.19
N SER A 142 31.00 21.37 9.64
CA SER A 142 30.92 20.73 10.96
C SER A 142 31.63 19.37 11.01
N ILE A 143 31.38 18.49 10.03
CA ILE A 143 31.92 17.12 10.00
C ILE A 143 33.35 17.02 9.46
N ALA A 144 33.81 17.99 8.64
CA ALA A 144 35.17 18.03 8.11
C ALA A 144 36.23 18.18 9.22
N ARG A 145 35.84 18.74 10.38
CA ARG A 145 36.68 18.82 11.59
C ARG A 145 36.79 17.46 12.34
N ARG A 146 36.01 16.44 11.94
CA ARG A 146 35.93 15.10 12.56
C ARG A 146 35.93 13.98 11.50
N PRO A 147 36.94 13.89 10.61
CA PRO A 147 36.97 12.91 9.51
C PRO A 147 37.04 11.46 10.01
N GLY A 148 36.40 10.54 9.29
CA GLY A 148 36.36 9.11 9.63
C GLY A 148 35.38 8.73 10.73
N THR A 149 34.56 9.67 11.22
CA THR A 149 33.47 9.41 12.17
C THR A 149 32.23 8.82 11.49
N VAL A 150 31.41 8.11 12.28
CA VAL A 150 30.10 7.61 11.83
C VAL A 150 29.18 8.77 11.43
N ASP A 151 29.18 9.86 12.20
CA ASP A 151 28.38 11.06 11.92
C ASP A 151 28.77 11.71 10.59
N GLY A 152 30.08 11.78 10.27
CA GLY A 152 30.56 12.25 8.98
C GLY A 152 30.15 11.36 7.81
N PHE A 153 30.07 10.04 8.01
CA PHE A 153 29.52 9.12 7.00
C PHE A 153 28.01 9.31 6.83
N ILE A 154 27.26 9.41 7.93
CA ILE A 154 25.80 9.65 7.91
C ILE A 154 25.50 10.98 7.21
N GLY A 155 26.17 12.07 7.57
CA GLY A 155 25.99 13.38 6.93
C GLY A 155 26.31 13.38 5.43
N SER A 156 27.28 12.59 5.00
CA SER A 156 27.58 12.38 3.57
C SER A 156 26.45 11.63 2.86
N VAL A 157 25.97 10.49 3.40
CA VAL A 157 24.85 9.71 2.82
C VAL A 157 23.50 10.44 2.94
N ALA A 158 23.35 11.36 3.88
CA ALA A 158 22.18 12.24 4.00
C ALA A 158 22.04 13.20 2.80
N ASN A 159 23.16 13.59 2.17
CA ASN A 159 23.20 14.60 1.10
C ASN A 159 23.75 14.09 -0.25
N ALA A 160 24.17 12.83 -0.34
CA ALA A 160 24.56 12.24 -1.60
C ALA A 160 23.33 12.08 -2.50
N GLY A 161 23.28 12.78 -3.64
CA GLY A 161 22.19 12.66 -4.61
C GLY A 161 22.01 11.24 -5.18
N SER A 162 23.03 10.38 -5.08
CA SER A 162 22.96 8.95 -5.37
C SER A 162 22.09 8.15 -4.37
N ALA A 163 21.80 8.72 -3.20
CA ALA A 163 20.94 8.13 -2.18
C ALA A 163 19.48 8.61 -2.25
N LEU A 164 19.11 9.51 -3.18
CA LEU A 164 17.74 10.00 -3.30
C LEU A 164 16.75 8.86 -3.61
N ALA A 165 16.98 8.14 -4.72
CA ALA A 165 16.08 7.07 -5.16
C ALA A 165 15.95 5.96 -4.10
N THR A 166 17.08 5.50 -3.54
CA THR A 166 17.09 4.43 -2.53
C THR A 166 16.49 4.84 -1.20
N ARG A 167 16.60 6.11 -0.79
CA ARG A 167 15.92 6.66 0.39
C ARG A 167 14.40 6.73 0.20
N VAL A 168 13.93 7.11 -0.98
CA VAL A 168 12.49 7.08 -1.34
C VAL A 168 11.98 5.63 -1.32
N SER A 169 12.69 4.69 -1.95
CA SER A 169 12.35 3.26 -1.93
C SER A 169 12.28 2.68 -0.51
N TYR A 170 13.24 3.03 0.36
CA TYR A 170 13.28 2.61 1.75
C TYR A 170 12.11 3.18 2.58
N LEU A 171 11.86 4.49 2.53
CA LEU A 171 10.85 5.14 3.37
C LEU A 171 9.41 4.82 2.94
N LEU A 172 9.18 4.61 1.64
CA LEU A 172 7.86 4.30 1.08
C LEU A 172 7.65 2.79 0.84
N ASN A 173 8.62 1.94 1.21
CA ASN A 173 8.59 0.47 1.04
C ASN A 173 8.29 0.06 -0.42
N LEU A 174 9.12 0.55 -1.35
CA LEU A 174 9.02 0.30 -2.79
C LEU A 174 10.13 -0.67 -3.23
N THR A 175 9.74 -1.70 -3.98
CA THR A 175 10.55 -2.92 -4.22
C THR A 175 11.02 -3.09 -5.66
N GLY A 176 10.69 -2.17 -6.57
CA GLY A 176 11.18 -2.16 -7.95
C GLY A 176 12.61 -1.62 -8.08
N PRO A 177 13.11 -1.44 -9.32
CA PRO A 177 14.44 -0.88 -9.56
C PRO A 177 14.57 0.53 -8.98
N SER A 178 15.66 0.80 -8.26
CA SER A 178 15.87 2.07 -7.56
C SER A 178 17.15 2.72 -8.05
N VAL A 179 17.03 3.67 -8.99
CA VAL A 179 18.12 4.19 -9.82
C VAL A 179 18.29 5.70 -9.61
N ALA A 180 19.49 6.09 -9.18
CA ALA A 180 19.89 7.49 -9.17
C ALA A 180 20.39 7.93 -10.55
N VAL A 181 19.87 9.04 -11.06
CA VAL A 181 20.17 9.59 -12.39
C VAL A 181 20.88 10.93 -12.24
N GLN A 182 21.90 11.18 -13.06
CA GLN A 182 22.61 12.46 -13.10
C GLN A 182 23.20 12.70 -14.50
N THR A 183 22.57 13.59 -15.26
CA THR A 183 22.98 14.03 -16.61
C THR A 183 22.87 15.56 -16.76
N ALA A 184 23.10 16.29 -15.67
CA ALA A 184 22.87 17.73 -15.51
C ALA A 184 21.44 18.12 -15.92
N CYS A 185 21.28 19.14 -16.77
CA CYS A 185 20.00 19.73 -17.15
C CYS A 185 18.96 18.75 -17.74
N SER A 186 19.39 17.58 -18.26
CA SER A 186 18.49 16.55 -18.79
C SER A 186 18.09 15.45 -17.79
N THR A 187 18.64 15.48 -16.56
CA THR A 187 18.52 14.42 -15.54
C THR A 187 17.11 13.87 -15.38
N SER A 188 16.12 14.74 -15.17
CA SER A 188 14.73 14.31 -14.95
C SER A 188 14.05 13.73 -16.20
N LEU A 189 14.34 14.19 -17.42
CA LEU A 189 13.81 13.54 -18.63
C LEU A 189 14.50 12.20 -18.92
N VAL A 190 15.79 12.07 -18.58
CA VAL A 190 16.48 10.78 -18.64
C VAL A 190 15.90 9.81 -17.61
N ALA A 191 15.54 10.27 -16.41
CA ALA A 191 14.84 9.48 -15.41
C ALA A 191 13.45 9.01 -15.89
N VAL A 192 12.67 9.90 -16.51
CA VAL A 192 11.38 9.54 -17.13
C VAL A 192 11.56 8.54 -18.29
N HIS A 193 12.59 8.70 -19.12
CA HIS A 193 12.90 7.75 -20.19
C HIS A 193 13.24 6.35 -19.64
N LEU A 194 14.13 6.26 -18.65
CA LEU A 194 14.48 4.99 -17.99
C LEU A 194 13.25 4.32 -17.36
N ALA A 195 12.43 5.10 -16.64
CA ALA A 195 11.17 4.63 -16.08
C ALA A 195 10.23 4.05 -17.16
N CYS A 196 10.16 4.67 -18.35
CA CYS A 196 9.40 4.12 -19.48
C CYS A 196 10.01 2.82 -20.02
N GLN A 197 11.35 2.70 -20.10
CA GLN A 197 11.99 1.45 -20.58
C GLN A 197 11.74 0.29 -19.62
N ASP A 198 11.95 0.48 -18.32
CA ASP A 198 11.76 -0.58 -17.32
C ASP A 198 10.27 -0.98 -17.15
N LEU A 199 9.32 -0.06 -17.39
CA LEU A 199 7.89 -0.39 -17.50
C LEU A 199 7.58 -1.28 -18.72
N LEU A 200 8.13 -0.94 -19.90
CA LEU A 200 7.93 -1.71 -21.14
C LEU A 200 8.66 -3.07 -21.13
N ASN A 201 9.76 -3.16 -20.37
CA ASN A 201 10.50 -4.41 -20.14
C ASN A 201 9.92 -5.26 -18.99
N TYR A 202 8.81 -4.84 -18.36
CA TYR A 202 8.20 -5.50 -17.19
C TYR A 202 9.15 -5.69 -16.00
N GLN A 203 10.11 -4.76 -15.83
CA GLN A 203 11.02 -4.69 -14.68
C GLN A 203 10.38 -3.96 -13.48
N CYS A 204 9.31 -3.21 -13.72
CA CYS A 204 8.37 -2.73 -12.70
C CYS A 204 6.95 -2.59 -13.26
N ASP A 205 5.98 -2.39 -12.38
CA ASP A 205 4.56 -2.23 -12.72
C ASP A 205 4.10 -0.77 -12.68
N LEU A 206 4.66 -0.01 -11.73
CA LEU A 206 4.60 1.44 -11.69
C LEU A 206 6.02 1.99 -11.58
N ALA A 207 6.24 3.23 -12.04
CA ALA A 207 7.52 3.89 -11.91
C ALA A 207 7.37 5.36 -11.47
N LEU A 208 8.01 5.71 -10.34
CA LEU A 208 8.23 7.09 -9.92
C LEU A 208 9.41 7.66 -10.72
N ALA A 209 9.20 8.77 -11.42
CA ALA A 209 10.26 9.46 -12.15
C ALA A 209 10.26 10.96 -11.83
N GLY A 210 11.45 11.56 -11.66
CA GLY A 210 11.50 12.99 -11.31
C GLY A 210 12.89 13.57 -11.15
N GLY A 211 12.92 14.83 -10.69
CA GLY A 211 14.15 15.56 -10.38
C GLY A 211 13.95 16.59 -9.28
N SER A 212 15.04 16.91 -8.58
CA SER A 212 15.09 17.87 -7.48
C SER A 212 16.27 18.84 -7.65
N THR A 213 16.07 20.12 -7.34
CA THR A 213 17.10 21.16 -7.31
C THR A 213 16.70 22.18 -6.25
N VAL A 214 17.51 22.34 -5.21
CA VAL A 214 17.30 23.33 -4.15
C VAL A 214 18.65 23.88 -3.74
N ASN A 215 18.82 25.21 -3.82
CA ASN A 215 20.08 25.89 -3.57
C ASN A 215 19.96 26.90 -2.41
N PRO A 216 20.34 26.54 -1.18
CA PRO A 216 20.41 27.46 -0.04
C PRO A 216 21.19 28.75 -0.30
N ALA A 217 22.19 28.71 -1.18
CA ALA A 217 23.03 29.85 -1.52
C ALA A 217 22.42 30.78 -2.60
N ALA A 218 21.20 30.52 -3.10
CA ALA A 218 20.60 31.29 -4.21
C ALA A 218 20.49 32.81 -3.92
N ARG A 219 20.30 33.22 -2.66
CA ARG A 219 20.30 34.64 -2.26
C ARG A 219 21.65 35.36 -2.41
N LEU A 220 22.74 34.62 -2.65
CA LEU A 220 24.01 35.20 -3.04
C LEU A 220 24.06 35.60 -4.52
N GLY A 221 23.01 35.34 -5.30
CA GLY A 221 22.97 35.62 -6.73
C GLY A 221 24.07 34.90 -7.49
N TYR A 222 24.58 35.53 -8.56
CA TYR A 222 25.69 34.98 -9.34
C TYR A 222 26.57 36.06 -9.98
N GLN A 223 27.73 35.65 -10.50
CA GLN A 223 28.62 36.53 -11.26
C GLN A 223 28.28 36.42 -12.75
N PHE A 224 27.83 37.50 -13.37
CA PHE A 224 27.77 37.61 -14.82
C PHE A 224 29.19 37.67 -15.40
N VAL A 225 29.42 36.93 -16.47
CA VAL A 225 30.65 36.94 -17.25
C VAL A 225 30.26 36.95 -18.73
N PRO A 226 30.69 37.94 -19.54
CA PRO A 226 30.38 37.99 -20.96
C PRO A 226 30.78 36.70 -21.70
N GLY A 227 29.82 36.07 -22.39
CA GLY A 227 30.01 34.78 -23.05
C GLY A 227 29.87 33.55 -22.14
N GLY A 228 29.59 33.75 -20.85
CA GLY A 228 29.13 32.69 -19.95
C GLY A 228 27.66 32.28 -20.19
N PRO A 229 27.13 31.30 -19.43
CA PRO A 229 25.77 30.80 -19.62
C PRO A 229 24.70 31.68 -18.95
N PHE A 230 25.07 32.51 -17.97
CA PHE A 230 24.12 33.28 -17.16
C PHE A 230 23.77 34.65 -17.78
N SER A 231 22.53 35.11 -17.60
CA SER A 231 22.05 36.41 -18.08
C SER A 231 22.64 37.57 -17.27
N PRO A 232 22.78 38.78 -17.87
CA PRO A 232 23.31 39.95 -17.17
C PRO A 232 22.34 40.59 -16.17
N ASP A 233 21.06 40.19 -16.18
CA ASP A 233 19.98 40.87 -15.46
C ASP A 233 18.97 39.93 -14.76
N GLY A 234 19.19 38.62 -14.82
CA GLY A 234 18.42 37.65 -14.05
C GLY A 234 17.20 37.04 -14.74
N HIS A 235 16.85 37.42 -15.99
CA HIS A 235 15.69 36.85 -16.68
C HIS A 235 16.09 35.93 -17.84
N CYS A 236 15.40 34.79 -17.99
CA CYS A 236 15.50 33.96 -19.20
C CYS A 236 14.55 34.49 -20.27
N ARG A 237 15.08 34.84 -21.45
CA ARG A 237 14.31 35.33 -22.62
C ARG A 237 14.38 34.37 -23.82
N PRO A 238 13.87 33.13 -23.68
CA PRO A 238 14.10 32.08 -24.67
C PRO A 238 13.54 32.47 -26.04
N TYR A 239 14.37 32.28 -27.06
CA TYR A 239 14.13 32.57 -28.48
C TYR A 239 13.91 34.05 -28.83
N SER A 240 14.07 34.96 -27.86
CA SER A 240 13.88 36.41 -28.04
C SER A 240 15.08 37.06 -28.73
N SER A 241 14.86 38.23 -29.34
CA SER A 241 15.91 39.10 -29.92
C SER A 241 16.93 39.62 -28.91
N ASP A 242 16.61 39.60 -27.63
CA ASP A 242 17.43 40.00 -26.47
C ASP A 242 17.80 38.81 -25.55
N ALA A 243 17.78 37.59 -26.08
CA ALA A 243 18.26 36.38 -25.39
C ALA A 243 19.76 36.52 -25.01
N ALA A 244 20.04 36.59 -23.71
CA ALA A 244 21.35 36.97 -23.16
C ALA A 244 21.95 35.99 -22.13
N GLY A 245 21.30 34.86 -21.86
CA GLY A 245 21.69 33.83 -20.89
C GLY A 245 20.53 33.33 -20.03
N MET A 246 20.79 32.33 -19.20
CA MET A 246 19.83 31.78 -18.22
C MET A 246 19.96 32.44 -16.84
N SER A 247 18.97 32.23 -15.98
CA SER A 247 19.03 32.52 -14.55
C SER A 247 18.78 31.22 -13.77
N PRO A 248 19.47 30.93 -12.66
CA PRO A 248 19.25 29.71 -11.88
C PRO A 248 17.93 29.77 -11.09
N GLY A 249 17.38 28.62 -10.73
CA GLY A 249 16.23 28.51 -9.83
C GLY A 249 16.10 27.14 -9.18
N ASP A 250 15.23 27.04 -8.19
CA ASP A 250 14.91 25.80 -7.48
C ASP A 250 13.63 25.15 -8.03
N GLY A 251 13.49 23.84 -7.82
CA GLY A 251 12.24 23.13 -8.11
C GLY A 251 12.32 21.64 -7.82
N VAL A 252 11.18 21.05 -7.53
CA VAL A 252 11.02 19.59 -7.39
C VAL A 252 9.79 19.16 -8.17
N GLY A 253 9.91 18.07 -8.94
CA GLY A 253 8.79 17.47 -9.64
C GLY A 253 8.91 15.96 -9.71
N VAL A 254 7.77 15.28 -9.57
CA VAL A 254 7.64 13.82 -9.63
C VAL A 254 6.41 13.46 -10.45
N VAL A 255 6.55 12.48 -11.33
CA VAL A 255 5.43 11.78 -12.00
C VAL A 255 5.39 10.32 -11.55
N LEU A 256 4.20 9.74 -11.53
CA LEU A 256 4.00 8.30 -11.45
C LEU A 256 3.52 7.80 -12.82
N LEU A 257 4.23 6.79 -13.33
CA LEU A 257 4.06 6.23 -14.67
C LEU A 257 3.59 4.78 -14.59
N LYS A 258 2.82 4.34 -15.58
CA LYS A 258 2.31 2.96 -15.74
C LYS A 258 2.13 2.63 -17.22
N ARG A 259 2.15 1.37 -17.62
CA ARG A 259 1.73 0.95 -18.98
C ARG A 259 0.28 1.39 -19.23
N LEU A 260 -0.03 1.92 -20.42
CA LEU A 260 -1.36 2.49 -20.71
C LEU A 260 -2.47 1.42 -20.65
N SER A 261 -2.19 0.20 -21.11
CA SER A 261 -3.05 -0.99 -20.94
C SER A 261 -3.49 -1.17 -19.48
N ASP A 262 -2.52 -1.18 -18.57
CA ASP A 262 -2.70 -1.50 -17.16
C ASP A 262 -3.36 -0.32 -16.41
N ALA A 263 -3.13 0.92 -16.87
CA ALA A 263 -3.82 2.11 -16.39
C ALA A 263 -5.30 2.15 -16.79
N LEU A 264 -5.62 1.69 -18.01
CA LEU A 264 -7.00 1.55 -18.47
C LEU A 264 -7.72 0.40 -17.74
N ALA A 265 -7.04 -0.73 -17.53
CA ALA A 265 -7.59 -1.90 -16.82
C ALA A 265 -7.95 -1.62 -15.36
N ASP A 266 -7.04 -0.99 -14.60
CA ASP A 266 -7.26 -0.73 -13.16
C ASP A 266 -8.15 0.50 -12.88
N GLY A 267 -8.53 1.25 -13.91
CA GLY A 267 -9.35 2.46 -13.77
C GLY A 267 -8.57 3.70 -13.31
N ASP A 268 -7.27 3.77 -13.59
CA ASP A 268 -6.37 4.86 -13.18
C ASP A 268 -6.67 6.19 -13.91
N HIS A 269 -6.46 7.30 -13.21
CA HIS A 269 -6.66 8.65 -13.75
C HIS A 269 -5.49 9.07 -14.65
N ILE A 270 -5.61 8.81 -15.95
CA ILE A 270 -4.62 9.20 -16.96
C ILE A 270 -4.63 10.73 -17.14
N ARG A 271 -3.51 11.39 -16.82
CA ARG A 271 -3.24 12.84 -17.01
C ARG A 271 -2.85 13.14 -18.46
N ALA A 272 -1.96 12.31 -19.01
CA ALA A 272 -1.44 12.33 -20.38
C ALA A 272 -0.83 10.98 -20.73
N VAL A 273 -0.47 10.78 -22.01
CA VAL A 273 0.21 9.57 -22.50
C VAL A 273 1.57 9.94 -23.09
N ILE A 274 2.65 9.32 -22.61
CA ILE A 274 3.94 9.30 -23.28
C ILE A 274 3.84 8.30 -24.43
N LYS A 275 3.89 8.80 -25.67
CA LYS A 275 3.86 7.99 -26.89
C LYS A 275 5.23 7.44 -27.25
N GLY A 276 6.29 8.19 -26.94
CA GLY A 276 7.67 7.79 -27.21
C GLY A 276 8.67 8.70 -26.52
N SER A 277 9.87 8.18 -26.24
CA SER A 277 10.97 8.95 -25.67
C SER A 277 12.31 8.42 -26.19
N ALA A 278 13.31 9.30 -26.26
CA ALA A 278 14.66 8.92 -26.65
C ALA A 278 15.71 9.74 -25.88
N VAL A 279 16.89 9.14 -25.70
CA VAL A 279 18.09 9.75 -25.11
C VAL A 279 19.29 9.47 -26.01
N ASN A 280 20.18 10.46 -26.20
CA ASN A 280 21.46 10.26 -26.87
C ASN A 280 22.58 11.13 -26.27
N ASN A 281 23.79 11.08 -26.86
CA ASN A 281 24.84 12.04 -26.56
C ASN A 281 25.44 12.66 -27.85
N ASP A 282 25.80 13.94 -27.78
CA ASP A 282 26.49 14.67 -28.85
C ASP A 282 27.85 14.06 -29.22
N GLY A 283 28.54 13.41 -28.29
CA GLY A 283 29.90 12.91 -28.45
C GLY A 283 30.88 14.05 -28.76
N ALA A 284 31.76 13.84 -29.72
CA ALA A 284 32.69 14.85 -30.26
C ALA A 284 32.05 15.75 -31.34
N ARG A 285 30.73 15.70 -31.59
CA ARG A 285 30.03 16.50 -32.62
C ARG A 285 29.77 17.97 -32.19
N LYS A 286 30.51 18.46 -31.21
CA LYS A 286 30.36 19.79 -30.57
C LYS A 286 31.71 20.48 -30.45
N ILE A 287 31.72 21.82 -30.55
CA ILE A 287 32.95 22.64 -30.63
C ILE A 287 33.76 22.71 -29.31
N GLY A 288 33.18 22.25 -28.20
CA GLY A 288 33.79 22.18 -26.88
C GLY A 288 32.87 21.40 -25.94
N PHE A 289 33.37 20.98 -24.76
CA PHE A 289 32.63 20.08 -23.86
C PHE A 289 31.23 20.62 -23.45
N THR A 290 31.11 21.93 -23.27
CA THR A 290 29.89 22.62 -22.82
C THR A 290 28.97 23.09 -23.94
N ALA A 291 29.36 22.98 -25.22
CA ALA A 291 28.57 23.46 -26.35
C ALA A 291 27.57 22.39 -26.84
N PRO A 292 26.32 22.74 -27.20
CA PRO A 292 25.38 21.79 -27.76
C PRO A 292 25.69 21.42 -29.23
N SER A 293 25.18 20.28 -29.70
CA SER A 293 25.23 19.90 -31.13
C SER A 293 23.84 19.88 -31.79
N VAL A 294 23.68 20.69 -32.84
CA VAL A 294 22.48 20.67 -33.71
C VAL A 294 22.16 19.26 -34.20
N GLN A 295 23.20 18.47 -34.52
CA GLN A 295 23.06 17.12 -35.04
C GLN A 295 22.60 16.14 -33.95
N GLY A 296 23.18 16.20 -32.75
CA GLY A 296 22.79 15.33 -31.64
C GLY A 296 21.36 15.58 -31.17
N GLN A 297 20.97 16.86 -31.04
CA GLN A 297 19.60 17.25 -30.72
C GLN A 297 18.61 16.80 -31.81
N ARG A 298 18.92 17.02 -33.10
CA ARG A 298 18.08 16.53 -34.22
C ARG A 298 17.86 15.02 -34.13
N ASP A 299 18.93 14.28 -33.90
CA ASP A 299 18.90 12.81 -33.88
C ASP A 299 18.06 12.27 -32.72
N VAL A 300 18.02 12.92 -31.55
CA VAL A 300 17.14 12.48 -30.44
C VAL A 300 15.66 12.82 -30.68
N ILE A 301 15.38 13.98 -31.29
CA ILE A 301 14.00 14.39 -31.61
C ILE A 301 13.40 13.44 -32.66
N VAL A 302 14.14 13.14 -33.74
CA VAL A 302 13.72 12.17 -34.77
C VAL A 302 13.54 10.77 -34.17
N ALA A 303 14.42 10.32 -33.27
CA ALA A 303 14.28 9.04 -32.60
C ALA A 303 13.00 8.97 -31.73
N ALA A 304 12.72 10.01 -30.94
CA ALA A 304 11.52 10.06 -30.11
C ALA A 304 10.21 10.11 -30.95
N GLN A 305 10.20 10.85 -32.07
CA GLN A 305 9.09 10.88 -33.02
C GLN A 305 8.87 9.51 -33.69
N ALA A 306 9.95 8.83 -34.09
CA ALA A 306 9.88 7.48 -34.66
C ALA A 306 9.39 6.44 -33.64
N MET A 307 9.86 6.49 -32.40
CA MET A 307 9.37 5.64 -31.31
C MET A 307 7.88 5.88 -31.00
N ALA A 308 7.42 7.12 -31.11
CA ALA A 308 6.00 7.47 -30.93
C ALA A 308 5.10 7.09 -32.12
N GLY A 309 5.68 6.74 -33.27
CA GLY A 309 4.94 6.42 -34.49
C GLY A 309 4.24 7.62 -35.16
N VAL A 310 4.68 8.85 -34.89
CA VAL A 310 4.00 10.08 -35.33
C VAL A 310 4.80 10.90 -36.34
N THR A 311 4.11 11.58 -37.26
CA THR A 311 4.71 12.63 -38.08
C THR A 311 4.80 13.93 -37.30
N ALA A 312 5.81 14.76 -37.60
CA ALA A 312 6.06 15.99 -36.87
C ALA A 312 4.96 17.06 -37.06
N ASP A 313 4.13 16.93 -38.10
CA ASP A 313 3.05 17.87 -38.40
C ASP A 313 1.75 17.65 -37.61
N ALA A 314 1.71 16.57 -36.81
CA ALA A 314 0.73 16.33 -35.76
C ALA A 314 1.14 16.94 -34.40
N ILE A 315 2.40 17.36 -34.23
CA ILE A 315 2.90 17.99 -33.00
C ILE A 315 2.57 19.49 -33.02
N GLY A 316 1.63 19.89 -32.17
CA GLY A 316 1.14 21.28 -32.10
C GLY A 316 1.93 22.17 -31.14
N TYR A 317 2.67 21.58 -30.20
CA TYR A 317 3.46 22.29 -29.20
C TYR A 317 4.83 21.66 -28.97
N VAL A 318 5.85 22.48 -28.72
CA VAL A 318 7.13 22.04 -28.15
C VAL A 318 7.48 22.90 -26.94
N GLU A 319 7.61 22.25 -25.79
CA GLU A 319 8.32 22.76 -24.63
C GLU A 319 9.82 22.49 -24.84
N GLY A 320 10.54 23.51 -25.31
CA GLY A 320 11.95 23.39 -25.63
C GLY A 320 12.84 23.48 -24.39
N HIS A 321 14.11 23.11 -24.56
CA HIS A 321 15.12 23.28 -23.53
C HIS A 321 15.35 24.77 -23.25
N GLY A 322 15.37 25.63 -24.28
CA GLY A 322 15.10 27.07 -24.24
C GLY A 322 15.74 27.79 -23.07
N THR A 323 17.07 27.91 -23.08
CA THR A 323 17.86 28.51 -21.99
C THR A 323 18.17 29.98 -22.20
N ALA A 324 17.65 30.61 -23.26
CA ALA A 324 17.89 32.02 -23.59
C ALA A 324 19.36 32.33 -23.85
N THR A 325 20.18 31.33 -24.17
CA THR A 325 21.61 31.53 -24.42
C THR A 325 21.85 31.90 -25.90
N PRO A 326 22.69 32.92 -26.20
CA PRO A 326 22.91 33.38 -27.58
C PRO A 326 23.36 32.32 -28.59
N VAL A 327 23.90 31.19 -28.11
CA VAL A 327 24.37 30.06 -28.91
C VAL A 327 23.43 28.85 -28.83
N GLY A 328 22.78 28.61 -27.69
CA GLY A 328 21.92 27.44 -27.48
C GLY A 328 20.60 27.54 -28.24
N ASP A 329 19.91 28.67 -28.15
CA ASP A 329 18.57 28.84 -28.73
C ASP A 329 18.57 28.70 -30.28
N PRO A 330 19.52 29.28 -31.04
CA PRO A 330 19.61 29.04 -32.49
C PRO A 330 20.00 27.61 -32.84
N ILE A 331 20.78 26.93 -31.99
CA ILE A 331 21.14 25.52 -32.18
C ILE A 331 19.91 24.62 -31.99
N GLU A 332 19.11 24.86 -30.95
CA GLU A 332 17.87 24.12 -30.67
C GLU A 332 16.83 24.30 -31.78
N VAL A 333 16.52 25.54 -32.19
CA VAL A 333 15.52 25.75 -33.26
C VAL A 333 16.03 25.20 -34.60
N SER A 334 17.34 25.25 -34.88
CA SER A 334 17.91 24.58 -36.06
C SER A 334 17.80 23.05 -35.98
N ALA A 335 17.95 22.46 -34.80
CA ALA A 335 17.82 21.02 -34.58
C ALA A 335 16.37 20.55 -34.72
N LEU A 336 15.44 21.25 -34.06
CA LEU A 336 13.99 21.03 -34.16
C LEU A 336 13.50 21.16 -35.60
N THR A 337 13.90 22.23 -36.31
CA THR A 337 13.53 22.44 -37.72
C THR A 337 14.03 21.30 -38.61
N LYS A 338 15.29 20.85 -38.43
CA LYS A 338 15.86 19.72 -39.17
C LYS A 338 15.26 18.35 -38.80
N ALA A 339 14.67 18.22 -37.61
CA ALA A 339 13.98 17.01 -37.18
C ALA A 339 12.57 16.97 -37.79
N PHE A 340 11.81 18.06 -37.70
CA PHE A 340 10.46 18.18 -38.25
C PHE A 340 10.48 18.06 -39.80
N ALA A 341 11.50 18.65 -40.45
CA ALA A 341 11.74 18.52 -41.89
C ALA A 341 12.02 17.08 -42.38
N SER A 342 12.10 16.09 -41.49
CA SER A 342 12.16 14.67 -41.88
C SER A 342 10.80 14.09 -42.29
N THR A 343 9.69 14.72 -41.88
CA THR A 343 8.32 14.22 -42.14
C THR A 343 7.34 15.30 -42.64
N THR A 344 7.68 16.59 -42.60
CA THR A 344 6.81 17.66 -43.14
C THR A 344 7.60 18.86 -43.69
N ASP A 345 7.00 19.56 -44.65
CA ASP A 345 7.47 20.83 -45.21
C ASP A 345 6.68 22.05 -44.69
N ARG A 346 5.68 21.84 -43.82
CA ARG A 346 4.83 22.88 -43.25
C ARG A 346 5.63 23.83 -42.34
N THR A 347 5.44 25.14 -42.52
CA THR A 347 6.00 26.18 -41.64
C THR A 347 4.95 26.77 -40.68
N GLY A 348 5.41 27.44 -39.62
CA GLY A 348 4.62 28.33 -38.76
C GLY A 348 3.43 27.73 -37.99
N PHE A 349 3.37 26.40 -37.80
CA PHE A 349 2.19 25.72 -37.24
C PHE A 349 2.36 25.20 -35.80
N CYS A 350 3.59 24.88 -35.38
CA CYS A 350 3.88 24.37 -34.04
C CYS A 350 4.23 25.54 -33.10
N VAL A 351 3.58 25.63 -31.95
CA VAL A 351 3.94 26.64 -30.94
C VAL A 351 5.21 26.18 -30.22
N LEU A 352 6.17 27.08 -30.02
CA LEU A 352 7.41 26.83 -29.27
C LEU A 352 7.43 27.67 -27.99
N GLY A 353 7.86 27.09 -26.87
CA GLY A 353 8.02 27.80 -25.59
C GLY A 353 9.05 27.20 -24.65
N SER A 354 9.17 27.79 -23.45
CA SER A 354 10.00 27.28 -22.35
C SER A 354 9.54 27.83 -20.99
N VAL A 355 9.35 26.95 -20.01
CA VAL A 355 9.04 27.24 -18.59
C VAL A 355 10.12 28.07 -17.90
N LYS A 356 11.34 28.09 -18.45
CA LYS A 356 12.48 28.81 -17.85
C LYS A 356 12.29 30.33 -17.88
N SER A 357 11.39 30.82 -18.74
CA SER A 357 10.93 32.21 -18.75
C SER A 357 10.07 32.59 -17.52
N ASN A 358 9.50 31.60 -16.80
CA ASN A 358 8.75 31.80 -15.56
C ASN A 358 9.57 31.49 -14.30
N LEU A 359 10.40 30.43 -14.33
CA LEU A 359 11.04 29.87 -13.13
C LEU A 359 12.58 29.89 -13.15
N GLY A 360 13.23 30.37 -14.22
CA GLY A 360 14.65 30.15 -14.43
C GLY A 360 14.98 28.69 -14.80
N HIS A 361 16.26 28.34 -14.76
CA HIS A 361 16.75 26.99 -15.05
C HIS A 361 16.90 26.17 -13.76
N LEU A 362 15.99 25.21 -13.58
CA LEU A 362 15.88 24.37 -12.38
C LEU A 362 16.83 23.15 -12.39
N ASP A 363 18.08 23.34 -12.83
CA ASP A 363 19.08 22.28 -13.14
C ASP A 363 18.51 20.87 -13.41
N ALA A 364 18.59 19.95 -12.44
CA ALA A 364 18.18 18.56 -12.59
C ALA A 364 16.65 18.38 -12.65
N ALA A 365 15.88 19.31 -12.08
CA ALA A 365 14.42 19.37 -12.15
C ALA A 365 13.87 20.11 -13.39
N ALA A 366 14.74 20.74 -14.21
CA ALA A 366 14.31 21.55 -15.35
C ALA A 366 13.54 20.76 -16.42
N GLY A 367 13.83 19.47 -16.55
CA GLY A 367 13.12 18.55 -17.43
C GLY A 367 11.69 18.24 -16.96
N ILE A 368 11.55 17.83 -15.70
CA ILE A 368 10.23 17.48 -15.14
C ILE A 368 9.30 18.69 -15.03
N ALA A 369 9.82 19.89 -14.78
CA ALA A 369 9.03 21.13 -14.80
C ALA A 369 8.40 21.41 -16.17
N GLY A 370 9.17 21.22 -17.26
CA GLY A 370 8.66 21.34 -18.62
C GLY A 370 7.63 20.26 -18.97
N LEU A 371 7.87 19.01 -18.54
CA LEU A 371 6.91 17.92 -18.71
C LEU A 371 5.59 18.20 -17.98
N ILE A 372 5.64 18.59 -16.71
CA ILE A 372 4.45 18.91 -15.89
C ILE A 372 3.68 20.09 -16.50
N LYS A 373 4.36 21.18 -16.91
CA LYS A 373 3.74 22.29 -17.67
C LYS A 373 3.02 21.78 -18.93
N THR A 374 3.63 20.86 -19.66
CA THR A 374 3.08 20.33 -20.91
C THR A 374 1.85 19.45 -20.68
N VAL A 375 1.85 18.62 -19.62
CA VAL A 375 0.66 17.86 -19.20
C VAL A 375 -0.45 18.83 -18.80
N LEU A 376 -0.18 19.82 -17.94
CA LEU A 376 -1.17 20.83 -17.53
C LEU A 376 -1.76 21.60 -18.73
N ALA A 377 -0.96 21.91 -19.75
CA ALA A 377 -1.41 22.57 -20.98
C ALA A 377 -2.34 21.70 -21.84
N LEU A 378 -2.10 20.38 -21.90
CA LEU A 378 -2.98 19.41 -22.55
C LEU A 378 -4.31 19.26 -21.76
N GLU A 379 -4.23 19.19 -20.43
CA GLU A 379 -5.39 19.06 -19.54
C GLU A 379 -6.32 20.28 -19.56
N ASN A 380 -5.76 21.49 -19.55
CA ASN A 380 -6.51 22.75 -19.47
C ASN A 380 -6.79 23.39 -20.84
N GLU A 381 -6.44 22.72 -21.94
CA GLU A 381 -6.72 23.14 -23.32
C GLU A 381 -6.16 24.54 -23.66
N LEU A 382 -4.98 24.86 -23.11
CA LEU A 382 -4.33 26.17 -23.19
C LEU A 382 -2.81 26.01 -23.19
N ILE A 383 -2.11 26.63 -24.14
CA ILE A 383 -0.65 26.76 -24.14
C ILE A 383 -0.29 28.08 -23.41
N PRO A 384 0.46 28.04 -22.29
CA PRO A 384 0.92 29.24 -21.58
C PRO A 384 1.82 30.15 -22.41
N ALA A 385 1.88 31.43 -22.02
CA ALA A 385 2.84 32.37 -22.59
C ALA A 385 4.29 31.95 -22.31
N THR A 386 5.19 32.29 -23.22
CA THR A 386 6.64 32.32 -22.96
C THR A 386 7.02 33.78 -22.68
N LEU A 387 7.51 34.05 -21.46
CA LEU A 387 7.71 35.42 -20.99
C LEU A 387 8.95 36.07 -21.63
N HIS A 388 9.00 37.40 -21.53
CA HIS A 388 10.11 38.25 -21.99
C HIS A 388 10.44 38.15 -23.49
N TYR A 389 9.51 37.61 -24.30
CA TYR A 389 9.65 37.52 -25.75
C TYR A 389 9.35 38.88 -26.42
N ALA A 390 10.39 39.66 -26.69
CA ALA A 390 10.29 40.98 -27.33
C ALA A 390 10.15 40.92 -28.86
N GLY A 391 10.54 39.80 -29.47
CA GLY A 391 10.54 39.59 -30.92
C GLY A 391 11.45 38.40 -31.30
N PRO A 392 11.39 37.92 -32.55
CA PRO A 392 12.16 36.75 -32.97
C PRO A 392 13.67 37.02 -32.91
N ASN A 393 14.44 36.06 -32.42
CA ASN A 393 15.90 36.13 -32.44
C ASN A 393 16.43 36.18 -33.89
N PRO A 394 17.22 37.20 -34.29
CA PRO A 394 17.66 37.37 -35.68
C PRO A 394 18.72 36.34 -36.13
N LEU A 395 19.20 35.47 -35.24
CA LEU A 395 20.02 34.31 -35.59
C LEU A 395 19.17 33.07 -35.94
N ILE A 396 17.85 33.18 -35.90
CA ILE A 396 16.89 32.11 -36.12
C ILE A 396 15.95 32.46 -37.29
N ASP A 397 16.01 31.67 -38.36
CA ASP A 397 15.09 31.77 -39.49
C ASP A 397 13.74 31.14 -39.12
N PHE A 398 12.91 31.92 -38.41
CA PHE A 398 11.58 31.47 -38.00
C PHE A 398 10.59 31.34 -39.17
N ASP A 399 10.70 32.20 -40.19
CA ASP A 399 9.82 32.20 -41.36
C ASP A 399 9.94 30.91 -42.19
N ALA A 400 11.16 30.35 -42.29
CA ALA A 400 11.40 29.04 -42.89
C ALA A 400 11.20 27.85 -41.94
N SER A 401 10.77 28.07 -40.68
CA SER A 401 10.65 27.03 -39.66
C SER A 401 9.21 26.55 -39.44
N PRO A 402 9.01 25.33 -38.91
CA PRO A 402 7.72 24.87 -38.38
C PRO A 402 7.16 25.70 -37.20
N PHE A 403 7.96 26.59 -36.59
CA PHE A 403 7.74 27.07 -35.22
C PHE A 403 7.29 28.52 -35.13
N VAL A 404 6.41 28.80 -34.17
CA VAL A 404 6.06 30.16 -33.73
C VAL A 404 6.17 30.26 -32.22
N VAL A 405 6.98 31.21 -31.74
CA VAL A 405 7.07 31.51 -30.30
C VAL A 405 5.84 32.33 -29.90
N SER A 406 5.29 32.08 -28.71
CA SER A 406 4.11 32.79 -28.21
C SER A 406 4.39 33.60 -26.94
N GLY A 407 4.51 34.92 -27.09
CA GLY A 407 4.58 35.87 -25.97
C GLY A 407 3.26 36.06 -25.21
N THR A 408 2.17 35.42 -25.66
CA THR A 408 0.86 35.38 -24.98
C THR A 408 0.39 33.93 -24.86
N ALA A 409 -0.54 33.65 -23.95
CA ALA A 409 -1.22 32.36 -23.94
C ALA A 409 -2.04 32.15 -25.23
N ARG A 410 -2.28 30.89 -25.60
CA ARG A 410 -3.12 30.49 -26.75
C ARG A 410 -4.05 29.35 -26.36
N GLU A 411 -5.31 29.43 -26.77
CA GLU A 411 -6.24 28.31 -26.69
C GLU A 411 -5.72 27.12 -27.52
N TRP A 412 -5.89 25.91 -26.99
CA TRP A 412 -5.51 24.65 -27.63
C TRP A 412 -6.61 23.59 -27.42
N PRO A 413 -7.81 23.83 -27.98
CA PRO A 413 -9.00 23.04 -27.72
C PRO A 413 -8.88 21.61 -28.26
N ARG A 414 -9.55 20.66 -27.60
CA ARG A 414 -9.67 19.27 -28.05
C ARG A 414 -10.25 19.15 -29.45
N SER A 415 -9.80 18.12 -30.17
CA SER A 415 -10.26 17.79 -31.52
C SER A 415 -10.47 16.27 -31.67
N PRO A 416 -11.07 15.78 -32.77
CA PRO A 416 -11.14 14.36 -33.07
C PRO A 416 -9.77 13.67 -33.25
N VAL A 417 -8.70 14.44 -33.44
CA VAL A 417 -7.30 13.99 -33.43
C VAL A 417 -6.66 14.40 -32.10
N PRO A 418 -6.00 13.47 -31.37
CA PRO A 418 -5.28 13.81 -30.14
C PRO A 418 -4.19 14.85 -30.35
N ARG A 419 -4.20 15.89 -29.52
CA ARG A 419 -3.15 16.92 -29.44
C ARG A 419 -1.84 16.29 -28.96
N LEU A 420 -0.76 16.53 -29.71
CA LEU A 420 0.59 16.05 -29.38
C LEU A 420 1.53 17.21 -29.03
N ALA A 421 2.44 16.95 -28.07
CA ALA A 421 3.51 17.86 -27.67
C ALA A 421 4.89 17.17 -27.69
N GLY A 422 5.95 17.92 -27.98
CA GLY A 422 7.33 17.53 -27.69
C GLY A 422 7.85 18.22 -26.43
N VAL A 423 8.71 17.53 -25.65
CA VAL A 423 9.41 18.09 -24.48
C VAL A 423 10.90 17.79 -24.59
N SER A 424 11.74 18.83 -24.60
CA SER A 424 13.20 18.75 -24.74
C SER A 424 13.93 19.09 -23.45
N SER A 425 15.02 18.36 -23.14
CA SER A 425 16.08 18.92 -22.27
C SER A 425 17.46 18.36 -22.62
N PHE A 426 18.46 19.24 -22.61
CA PHE A 426 19.81 18.98 -23.11
C PHE A 426 20.83 19.26 -22.01
N GLY A 427 21.48 18.21 -21.51
CA GLY A 427 22.45 18.31 -20.42
C GLY A 427 23.82 18.79 -20.89
N VAL A 428 24.49 19.64 -20.11
CA VAL A 428 25.89 20.02 -20.36
C VAL A 428 26.79 18.77 -20.38
N GLY A 429 27.79 18.74 -21.26
CA GLY A 429 28.46 17.49 -21.68
C GLY A 429 27.75 16.79 -22.85
N GLY A 430 26.53 17.21 -23.19
CA GLY A 430 25.81 16.89 -24.42
C GLY A 430 24.90 15.67 -24.35
N THR A 431 24.37 15.30 -23.18
CA THR A 431 23.37 14.21 -23.06
C THR A 431 21.97 14.77 -23.28
N ASN A 432 21.36 14.44 -24.41
CA ASN A 432 20.09 14.99 -24.86
C ASN A 432 18.94 14.02 -24.56
N ALA A 433 17.78 14.55 -24.16
CA ALA A 433 16.54 13.80 -24.02
C ALA A 433 15.38 14.52 -24.74
N HIS A 434 14.51 13.76 -25.40
CA HIS A 434 13.25 14.28 -25.95
C HIS A 434 12.11 13.28 -25.72
N ILE A 435 10.91 13.78 -25.42
CA ILE A 435 9.71 13.00 -25.13
C ILE A 435 8.55 13.52 -25.97
N VAL A 436 7.77 12.63 -26.57
CA VAL A 436 6.51 12.94 -27.25
C VAL A 436 5.33 12.55 -26.35
N LEU A 437 4.52 13.54 -26.01
CA LEU A 437 3.29 13.41 -25.22
C LEU A 437 2.06 13.50 -26.13
N ALA A 438 1.00 12.80 -25.75
CA ALA A 438 -0.37 12.98 -26.23
C ALA A 438 -1.29 13.35 -25.06
N GLU A 439 -2.38 14.04 -25.35
CA GLU A 439 -3.47 14.23 -24.38
C GLU A 439 -4.07 12.91 -23.89
N ALA A 440 -4.63 12.91 -22.67
CA ALA A 440 -5.30 11.73 -22.12
C ALA A 440 -6.55 11.34 -22.93
N PRO A 441 -6.82 10.02 -23.09
CA PRO A 441 -8.05 9.51 -23.68
C PRO A 441 -9.31 10.09 -23.03
N ALA A 442 -10.35 10.35 -23.83
CA ALA A 442 -11.58 10.96 -23.36
C ALA A 442 -12.37 10.01 -22.45
N ARG A 443 -12.34 10.26 -21.14
CA ARG A 443 -13.20 9.58 -20.17
C ARG A 443 -14.63 10.11 -20.26
N THR A 444 -15.60 9.23 -20.53
CA THR A 444 -17.03 9.55 -20.36
C THR A 444 -17.34 9.77 -18.88
N ALA A 445 -17.96 10.90 -18.54
CA ALA A 445 -18.40 11.17 -17.18
C ALA A 445 -19.43 10.11 -16.74
N PRO A 446 -19.31 9.54 -15.51
CA PRO A 446 -20.33 8.62 -15.00
C PRO A 446 -21.63 9.39 -14.74
N LEU A 447 -22.77 8.71 -14.89
CA LEU A 447 -24.05 9.26 -14.44
C LEU A 447 -24.12 9.18 -12.91
N PRO A 448 -24.43 10.29 -12.20
CA PRO A 448 -24.51 10.27 -10.74
C PRO A 448 -25.52 9.25 -10.22
N SER A 449 -25.09 8.37 -9.32
CA SER A 449 -25.92 7.26 -8.85
C SER A 449 -27.04 7.70 -7.89
N GLY A 450 -26.87 8.85 -7.23
CA GLY A 450 -27.71 9.34 -6.15
C GLY A 450 -27.69 8.48 -4.87
N ARG A 451 -26.98 7.35 -4.87
CA ARG A 451 -26.85 6.47 -3.71
C ARG A 451 -25.96 7.14 -2.64
N PRO A 452 -26.21 6.88 -1.35
CA PRO A 452 -25.32 7.34 -0.30
C PRO A 452 -23.98 6.59 -0.40
N GLU A 453 -22.87 7.32 -0.28
CA GLU A 453 -21.50 6.81 -0.27
C GLU A 453 -20.79 7.26 1.01
N ALA A 454 -19.92 6.41 1.55
CA ALA A 454 -19.14 6.72 2.76
C ALA A 454 -17.80 7.36 2.39
N VAL A 455 -17.73 8.69 2.49
CA VAL A 455 -16.50 9.47 2.28
C VAL A 455 -15.66 9.44 3.56
N LEU A 456 -14.42 8.96 3.46
CA LEU A 456 -13.55 8.64 4.60
C LEU A 456 -12.33 9.53 4.65
N LEU A 457 -12.10 10.18 5.79
CA LEU A 457 -10.91 11.00 6.06
C LEU A 457 -10.17 10.44 7.28
N SER A 458 -8.85 10.38 7.23
CA SER A 458 -8.05 10.03 8.41
C SER A 458 -6.68 10.68 8.39
N ALA A 459 -6.17 11.06 9.56
CA ALA A 459 -4.83 11.64 9.71
C ALA A 459 -4.13 11.20 11.02
N ALA A 460 -2.86 11.57 11.18
CA ALA A 460 -2.08 11.25 12.39
C ALA A 460 -2.54 12.05 13.63
N GLY A 461 -3.38 13.07 13.48
CA GLY A 461 -4.02 13.80 14.56
C GLY A 461 -5.12 14.75 14.08
N PRO A 462 -5.85 15.42 15.00
CA PRO A 462 -7.00 16.26 14.65
C PRO A 462 -6.70 17.49 13.78
N GLY A 463 -5.49 18.08 13.85
CA GLY A 463 -5.08 19.22 13.01
C GLY A 463 -5.05 18.85 11.54
N ALA A 464 -4.14 17.95 11.16
CA ALA A 464 -4.11 17.32 9.84
C ALA A 464 -5.47 16.77 9.36
N LEU A 465 -6.34 16.26 10.25
CA LEU A 465 -7.68 15.80 9.87
C LEU A 465 -8.63 16.96 9.46
N ALA A 466 -8.51 18.11 10.12
CA ALA A 466 -9.25 19.33 9.75
C ALA A 466 -8.71 19.92 8.43
N GLU A 467 -7.38 20.03 8.30
CA GLU A 467 -6.70 20.51 7.08
C GLU A 467 -7.08 19.68 5.86
N LEU A 468 -7.08 18.34 5.97
CA LEU A 468 -7.51 17.44 4.90
C LEU A 468 -9.01 17.63 4.55
N GLY A 469 -9.84 17.91 5.55
CA GLY A 469 -11.25 18.22 5.37
C GLY A 469 -11.48 19.53 4.61
N ASP A 470 -10.71 20.58 4.92
CA ASP A 470 -10.78 21.86 4.23
C ASP A 470 -10.19 21.80 2.80
N ALA A 471 -9.10 21.05 2.59
CA ALA A 471 -8.54 20.80 1.26
C ALA A 471 -9.53 20.03 0.36
N LEU A 472 -10.17 18.97 0.87
CA LEU A 472 -11.21 18.25 0.13
C LEU A 472 -12.43 19.15 -0.12
N ARG A 473 -12.82 19.98 0.84
CA ARG A 473 -13.92 20.95 0.69
C ARG A 473 -13.63 21.93 -0.43
N GLU A 474 -12.40 22.44 -0.54
CA GLU A 474 -12.01 23.36 -1.62
C GLU A 474 -12.05 22.65 -2.97
N GLU A 475 -11.60 21.39 -3.06
CA GLU A 475 -11.62 20.63 -4.31
C GLU A 475 -13.06 20.38 -4.81
N VAL A 476 -13.92 19.77 -4.00
CA VAL A 476 -15.30 19.43 -4.42
C VAL A 476 -16.22 20.64 -4.57
N SER A 477 -15.82 21.81 -4.04
CA SER A 477 -16.52 23.08 -4.29
C SER A 477 -16.17 23.71 -5.64
N ARG A 478 -15.02 23.35 -6.23
CA ARG A 478 -14.54 23.87 -7.53
C ARG A 478 -14.82 22.88 -8.66
N ASN A 479 -14.63 21.59 -8.42
CA ASN A 479 -14.79 20.54 -9.41
C ASN A 479 -16.09 19.75 -9.19
N THR A 480 -17.21 20.31 -9.67
CA THR A 480 -18.54 19.71 -9.55
C THR A 480 -18.81 18.57 -10.55
N ALA A 481 -17.85 18.27 -11.45
CA ALA A 481 -17.98 17.22 -12.47
C ALA A 481 -17.56 15.83 -11.97
N VAL A 482 -16.94 15.72 -10.79
CA VAL A 482 -16.57 14.44 -10.18
C VAL A 482 -17.74 13.86 -9.39
N ASP A 483 -18.02 12.57 -9.56
CA ASP A 483 -19.06 11.89 -8.79
C ASP A 483 -18.58 11.47 -7.39
N VAL A 484 -19.50 11.45 -6.43
CA VAL A 484 -19.21 11.12 -5.03
C VAL A 484 -18.77 9.66 -4.82
N ALA A 485 -19.13 8.74 -5.71
CA ALA A 485 -18.70 7.34 -5.66
C ALA A 485 -17.23 7.14 -6.07
N ASP A 486 -16.70 7.97 -6.98
CA ASP A 486 -15.28 7.97 -7.38
C ASP A 486 -14.40 8.63 -6.29
N LEU A 487 -14.89 9.71 -5.68
CA LEU A 487 -14.26 10.34 -4.51
C LEU A 487 -14.19 9.35 -3.32
N ALA A 488 -15.30 8.68 -3.02
CA ALA A 488 -15.36 7.66 -1.99
C ALA A 488 -14.46 6.46 -2.31
N HIS A 489 -14.47 5.95 -3.54
CA HIS A 489 -13.59 4.86 -3.99
C HIS A 489 -12.10 5.21 -3.78
N THR A 490 -11.68 6.40 -4.23
CA THR A 490 -10.28 6.85 -4.13
C THR A 490 -9.82 6.94 -2.67
N LEU A 491 -10.69 7.42 -1.76
CA LEU A 491 -10.37 7.51 -0.33
C LEU A 491 -10.41 6.13 0.37
N GLN A 492 -11.32 5.24 -0.03
CA GLN A 492 -11.49 3.89 0.53
C GLN A 492 -10.40 2.91 0.11
N ARG A 493 -9.96 2.94 -1.16
CA ARG A 493 -8.91 2.09 -1.73
C ARG A 493 -7.53 2.73 -1.57
N GLY A 494 -7.42 4.01 -1.90
CA GLY A 494 -6.18 4.74 -2.12
C GLY A 494 -5.66 5.61 -0.98
N ARG A 495 -6.11 5.42 0.27
CA ARG A 495 -5.50 6.03 1.46
C ARG A 495 -5.28 4.98 2.54
N ARG A 496 -4.18 5.10 3.30
CA ARG A 496 -3.90 4.25 4.46
C ARG A 496 -4.61 4.81 5.71
N PRO A 497 -5.56 4.07 6.34
CA PRO A 497 -6.26 4.58 7.51
C PRO A 497 -5.34 4.92 8.68
N ARG A 498 -5.37 6.17 9.15
CA ARG A 498 -4.64 6.66 10.33
C ARG A 498 -5.54 6.67 11.58
N ARG A 499 -5.05 7.20 12.71
CA ARG A 499 -5.72 7.09 14.02
C ARG A 499 -6.93 8.00 14.18
N ALA A 500 -6.80 9.28 13.83
CA ALA A 500 -7.88 10.25 13.90
C ALA A 500 -8.71 10.13 12.62
N ARG A 501 -10.01 9.87 12.74
CA ARG A 501 -10.89 9.50 11.63
C ARG A 501 -12.17 10.34 11.63
N ARG A 502 -12.59 10.77 10.44
CA ARG A 502 -13.89 11.41 10.17
C ARG A 502 -14.54 10.69 8.98
N ALA A 503 -15.83 10.39 9.08
CA ALA A 503 -16.57 9.74 8.02
C ALA A 503 -17.90 10.47 7.75
N LEU A 504 -18.22 10.64 6.46
CA LEU A 504 -19.34 11.42 5.97
C LEU A 504 -20.14 10.56 4.97
N VAL A 505 -21.38 10.22 5.30
CA VAL A 505 -22.26 9.45 4.40
C VAL A 505 -23.13 10.41 3.61
N VAL A 506 -22.90 10.51 2.29
CA VAL A 506 -23.42 11.58 1.41
C VAL A 506 -23.77 11.05 0.02
N SER A 507 -24.78 11.64 -0.62
CA SER A 507 -25.29 11.30 -1.95
C SER A 507 -24.82 12.24 -3.07
N SER A 508 -24.02 13.28 -2.77
CA SER A 508 -23.46 14.19 -3.78
C SER A 508 -22.25 14.99 -3.29
N THR A 509 -21.47 15.55 -4.22
CA THR A 509 -20.40 16.53 -3.94
C THR A 509 -20.91 17.82 -3.29
N GLY A 510 -22.11 18.29 -3.64
CA GLY A 510 -22.73 19.45 -3.01
C GLY A 510 -23.08 19.21 -1.53
N GLU A 511 -23.60 18.03 -1.20
CA GLU A 511 -23.87 17.62 0.18
C GLU A 511 -22.57 17.40 0.96
N LEU A 512 -21.54 16.84 0.33
CA LEU A 512 -20.20 16.72 0.90
C LEU A 512 -19.59 18.09 1.22
N ALA A 513 -19.70 19.06 0.32
CA ALA A 513 -19.20 20.42 0.54
C ALA A 513 -19.89 21.11 1.72
N GLU A 514 -21.20 20.92 1.90
CA GLU A 514 -21.94 21.42 3.07
C GLU A 514 -21.54 20.69 4.35
N ALA A 515 -21.45 19.37 4.32
CA ALA A 515 -21.07 18.61 5.51
C ALA A 515 -19.61 18.88 5.94
N LEU A 516 -18.70 19.18 5.01
CA LEU A 516 -17.34 19.58 5.33
C LEU A 516 -17.25 21.00 5.93
N ARG A 517 -18.15 21.94 5.56
CA ARG A 517 -18.20 23.31 6.14
C ARG A 517 -18.41 23.32 7.65
N HIS A 518 -19.06 22.30 8.22
CA HIS A 518 -19.32 22.19 9.65
C HIS A 518 -18.40 21.12 10.26
N PRO A 519 -17.40 21.46 11.09
CA PRO A 519 -16.46 20.47 11.63
C PRO A 519 -17.13 19.33 12.41
N ALA A 520 -18.23 19.62 13.11
CA ALA A 520 -18.99 18.64 13.89
C ALA A 520 -19.82 17.64 13.05
N SER A 521 -20.01 17.88 11.74
CA SER A 521 -20.78 16.98 10.88
C SER A 521 -20.06 15.68 10.56
N GLY A 522 -20.83 14.61 10.37
CA GLY A 522 -20.33 13.25 10.17
C GLY A 522 -20.07 12.51 11.49
N VAL A 523 -19.51 11.31 11.39
CA VAL A 523 -19.02 10.58 12.55
C VAL A 523 -17.52 10.83 12.68
N HIS A 524 -17.04 10.96 13.92
CA HIS A 524 -15.62 11.14 14.25
C HIS A 524 -15.14 9.99 15.15
N GLY A 525 -13.82 9.90 15.37
CA GLY A 525 -13.21 8.99 16.34
C GLY A 525 -11.68 9.07 16.33
N ASP A 526 -11.05 8.60 17.40
CA ASP A 526 -9.63 8.22 17.40
C ASP A 526 -9.53 6.74 17.79
N THR A 527 -8.81 5.94 17.00
CA THR A 527 -8.65 4.50 17.21
C THR A 527 -7.54 4.14 18.20
N GLY A 528 -6.76 5.12 18.66
CA GLY A 528 -5.54 4.90 19.43
C GLY A 528 -4.47 4.11 18.66
N GLY A 529 -4.65 3.93 17.34
CA GLY A 529 -3.78 3.09 16.50
C GLY A 529 -4.03 1.58 16.60
N THR A 530 -5.12 1.11 17.23
CA THR A 530 -5.37 -0.34 17.44
C THR A 530 -6.73 -0.79 16.88
N PRO A 531 -6.84 -1.94 16.17
CA PRO A 531 -8.12 -2.40 15.60
C PRO A 531 -9.11 -2.88 16.66
N ARG A 532 -10.33 -2.36 16.71
CA ARG A 532 -11.36 -2.71 17.72
C ARG A 532 -12.33 -3.77 17.21
N ASP A 533 -12.79 -4.60 18.14
CA ASP A 533 -13.81 -5.60 17.87
C ASP A 533 -15.23 -4.99 17.85
N VAL A 534 -16.18 -5.75 17.34
CA VAL A 534 -17.61 -5.42 17.33
C VAL A 534 -18.42 -6.51 18.04
N ALA A 535 -19.43 -6.12 18.80
CA ALA A 535 -20.40 -7.01 19.41
C ALA A 535 -21.77 -6.82 18.75
N PHE A 536 -22.41 -7.91 18.34
CA PHE A 536 -23.72 -7.85 17.68
C PHE A 536 -24.85 -8.02 18.71
N LEU A 537 -25.78 -7.08 18.72
CA LEU A 537 -26.98 -7.07 19.54
C LEU A 537 -28.18 -7.44 18.65
N PHE A 538 -28.89 -8.52 18.97
CA PHE A 538 -30.04 -9.01 18.20
C PHE A 538 -31.36 -8.72 18.94
N PRO A 539 -32.24 -7.84 18.43
CA PRO A 539 -33.46 -7.42 19.10
C PRO A 539 -34.50 -8.53 19.32
N GLY A 540 -35.44 -8.24 20.22
CA GLY A 540 -36.53 -9.14 20.57
C GLY A 540 -37.83 -8.90 19.79
N ALA A 541 -38.86 -9.65 20.15
CA ALA A 541 -40.22 -9.46 19.65
C ALA A 541 -40.76 -8.06 19.98
N GLY A 542 -41.37 -7.40 19.00
CA GLY A 542 -41.83 -6.00 19.11
C GLY A 542 -40.97 -4.99 18.35
N SER A 543 -39.84 -5.43 17.77
CA SER A 543 -38.96 -4.63 16.91
C SER A 543 -39.45 -4.51 15.46
N GLN A 544 -40.33 -5.41 15.02
CA GLN A 544 -40.74 -5.56 13.62
C GLN A 544 -41.69 -4.47 13.10
N TYR A 545 -41.50 -4.03 11.87
CA TYR A 545 -42.38 -3.08 11.17
C TYR A 545 -42.33 -3.29 9.65
N GLN A 546 -43.37 -2.88 8.92
CA GLN A 546 -43.40 -3.05 7.45
C GLN A 546 -42.29 -2.23 6.77
N ARG A 547 -41.66 -2.82 5.74
CA ARG A 547 -40.53 -2.23 4.99
C ARG A 547 -39.26 -2.03 5.83
N MET A 548 -39.02 -2.91 6.81
CA MET A 548 -37.71 -3.01 7.47
C MET A 548 -36.70 -3.68 6.53
N GLY A 549 -35.56 -3.02 6.29
CA GLY A 549 -34.52 -3.53 5.38
C GLY A 549 -34.93 -3.61 3.91
N GLN A 550 -36.05 -3.00 3.47
CA GLN A 550 -36.50 -3.10 2.08
C GLN A 550 -35.45 -2.54 1.11
N ARG A 551 -34.83 -1.41 1.45
CA ARG A 551 -33.79 -0.82 0.62
C ARG A 551 -32.49 -1.65 0.63
N LEU A 552 -32.29 -2.53 1.61
CA LEU A 552 -31.20 -3.50 1.59
C LEU A 552 -31.51 -4.63 0.62
N TYR A 553 -32.71 -5.22 0.71
CA TYR A 553 -33.22 -6.22 -0.24
C TYR A 553 -33.20 -5.71 -1.70
N GLU A 554 -33.52 -4.44 -1.93
CA GLU A 554 -33.51 -3.85 -3.27
C GLU A 554 -32.11 -3.60 -3.84
N ASN A 555 -31.12 -3.24 -3.01
CA ASN A 555 -29.82 -2.74 -3.49
C ASN A 555 -28.62 -3.69 -3.27
N HIS A 556 -28.69 -4.63 -2.33
CA HIS A 556 -27.56 -5.49 -1.94
C HIS A 556 -27.84 -6.98 -2.24
N PRO A 557 -27.12 -7.61 -3.21
CA PRO A 557 -27.39 -8.99 -3.62
C PRO A 557 -27.25 -10.03 -2.50
N VAL A 558 -26.31 -9.83 -1.55
CA VAL A 558 -26.10 -10.74 -0.42
C VAL A 558 -27.31 -10.77 0.51
N TYR A 559 -27.83 -9.59 0.90
CA TYR A 559 -29.03 -9.49 1.74
C TYR A 559 -30.23 -10.09 1.02
N ARG A 560 -30.42 -9.79 -0.27
CA ARG A 560 -31.52 -10.34 -1.08
C ARG A 560 -31.51 -11.87 -1.07
N ARG A 561 -30.37 -12.48 -1.38
CA ARG A 561 -30.19 -13.94 -1.50
C ARG A 561 -30.52 -14.68 -0.20
N GLU A 562 -30.07 -14.17 0.95
CA GLU A 562 -30.39 -14.78 2.25
C GLU A 562 -31.85 -14.54 2.65
N MET A 563 -32.41 -13.35 2.38
CA MET A 563 -33.82 -13.07 2.65
C MET A 563 -34.74 -13.98 1.81
N ASP A 564 -34.40 -14.20 0.54
CA ASP A 564 -35.08 -15.15 -0.35
C ASP A 564 -34.97 -16.60 0.14
N ARG A 565 -33.84 -16.98 0.75
CA ARG A 565 -33.65 -18.29 1.39
C ARG A 565 -34.54 -18.43 2.62
N CYS A 566 -34.54 -17.45 3.52
CA CYS A 566 -35.41 -17.44 4.69
C CYS A 566 -36.90 -17.48 4.29
N ALA A 567 -37.30 -16.73 3.27
CA ALA A 567 -38.68 -16.73 2.76
C ALA A 567 -39.12 -18.10 2.24
N ARG A 568 -38.25 -18.82 1.51
CA ARG A 568 -38.54 -20.21 1.06
C ARG A 568 -38.72 -21.17 2.23
N ILE A 569 -37.86 -21.08 3.25
CA ILE A 569 -37.96 -21.91 4.47
C ILE A 569 -39.31 -21.64 5.17
N VAL A 570 -39.64 -20.37 5.41
CA VAL A 570 -40.88 -19.95 6.08
C VAL A 570 -42.14 -20.38 5.32
N ALA A 571 -42.17 -20.21 4.00
CA ALA A 571 -43.28 -20.67 3.17
C ALA A 571 -43.47 -22.20 3.29
N SER A 572 -42.38 -22.98 3.26
CA SER A 572 -42.43 -24.44 3.41
C SER A 572 -42.87 -24.92 4.80
N ALA A 573 -42.73 -24.07 5.83
CA ALA A 573 -43.02 -24.42 7.22
C ALA A 573 -44.45 -24.05 7.67
N GLY A 574 -45.13 -23.11 7.00
CA GLY A 574 -46.42 -22.59 7.48
C GLY A 574 -47.29 -21.80 6.50
N ASP A 575 -47.04 -21.88 5.18
CA ASP A 575 -47.84 -21.17 4.15
C ASP A 575 -47.87 -19.64 4.32
N VAL A 576 -46.77 -19.07 4.84
CA VAL A 576 -46.58 -17.62 5.04
C VAL A 576 -45.71 -17.05 3.92
N ASP A 577 -46.27 -16.19 3.08
CA ASP A 577 -45.50 -15.34 2.15
C ASP A 577 -44.75 -14.26 2.94
N LEU A 578 -43.51 -14.56 3.33
CA LEU A 578 -42.67 -13.63 4.09
C LEU A 578 -42.37 -12.33 3.33
N LEU A 579 -42.27 -12.37 2.00
CA LEU A 579 -41.85 -11.23 1.18
C LEU A 579 -43.00 -10.26 0.92
N GLY A 580 -44.19 -10.75 0.56
CA GLY A 580 -45.39 -9.90 0.45
C GLY A 580 -45.80 -9.27 1.79
N VAL A 581 -45.41 -9.90 2.90
CA VAL A 581 -45.61 -9.43 4.28
C VAL A 581 -44.62 -8.33 4.69
N LEU A 582 -43.33 -8.51 4.39
CA LEU A 582 -42.29 -7.50 4.65
C LEU A 582 -42.37 -6.30 3.70
N TYR A 583 -42.62 -6.57 2.43
CA TYR A 583 -42.48 -5.65 1.29
C TYR A 583 -43.79 -5.55 0.48
N PRO A 584 -44.93 -5.15 1.10
CA PRO A 584 -46.22 -5.11 0.42
C PRO A 584 -46.20 -4.10 -0.75
N PRO A 585 -46.78 -4.46 -1.91
CA PRO A 585 -46.68 -3.69 -3.15
C PRO A 585 -47.48 -2.38 -3.14
N GLY A 586 -47.02 -1.41 -3.94
CA GLY A 586 -47.66 -0.10 -4.14
C GLY A 586 -47.24 0.98 -3.13
N ASP A 587 -47.63 2.23 -3.37
CA ASP A 587 -47.15 3.40 -2.59
C ASP A 587 -47.93 3.67 -1.29
N ALA A 588 -48.66 2.67 -0.77
CA ALA A 588 -49.35 2.79 0.50
C ALA A 588 -48.37 3.18 1.63
N ALA A 589 -48.78 4.12 2.47
CA ALA A 589 -47.99 4.51 3.64
C ALA A 589 -47.73 3.26 4.51
N PRO A 590 -46.47 2.95 4.86
CA PRO A 590 -46.17 1.71 5.57
C PRO A 590 -46.89 1.64 6.90
N ASN A 591 -47.36 0.44 7.28
CA ASN A 591 -47.83 0.21 8.64
C ASN A 591 -46.63 0.25 9.60
N ARG A 592 -46.31 1.47 10.04
CA ARG A 592 -45.28 1.79 11.05
C ARG A 592 -45.64 1.24 12.44
N GLU A 593 -46.86 0.74 12.63
CA GLU A 593 -47.37 0.26 13.91
C GLU A 593 -47.33 -1.27 14.08
N ASN A 594 -47.39 -2.07 13.00
CA ASN A 594 -47.06 -3.50 13.04
C ASN A 594 -46.89 -4.15 11.66
N ILE A 595 -46.19 -5.30 11.64
CA ILE A 595 -46.48 -6.39 10.69
C ILE A 595 -47.60 -7.24 11.30
N ASP A 596 -48.84 -7.02 10.87
CA ASP A 596 -50.01 -7.69 11.46
C ASP A 596 -50.38 -8.99 10.75
N VAL A 597 -49.48 -9.98 10.86
CA VAL A 597 -49.63 -11.32 10.27
C VAL A 597 -49.76 -12.35 11.38
N PRO A 598 -50.76 -13.26 11.34
CA PRO A 598 -51.03 -14.16 12.45
C PRO A 598 -49.91 -15.13 12.85
N ASP A 599 -48.97 -15.52 11.98
CA ASP A 599 -47.95 -16.56 12.28
C ASP A 599 -46.57 -16.30 11.64
N GLY A 600 -46.23 -15.04 11.33
CA GLY A 600 -45.00 -14.69 10.59
C GLY A 600 -44.04 -13.69 11.27
N ARG A 601 -44.36 -13.17 12.46
CA ARG A 601 -43.63 -12.02 13.03
C ARG A 601 -42.24 -12.42 13.52
N TYR A 602 -42.10 -13.56 14.18
CA TYR A 602 -40.82 -14.02 14.72
C TYR A 602 -39.85 -14.44 13.60
N ALA A 603 -40.39 -15.07 12.55
CA ALA A 603 -39.62 -15.42 11.36
C ALA A 603 -39.12 -14.18 10.60
N ALA A 604 -39.95 -13.12 10.50
CA ALA A 604 -39.57 -11.86 9.85
C ALA A 604 -38.41 -11.12 10.55
N ILE A 605 -38.33 -11.21 11.88
CA ILE A 605 -37.20 -10.67 12.65
C ILE A 605 -35.94 -11.49 12.36
N LEU A 606 -35.96 -12.81 12.62
CA LEU A 606 -34.79 -13.69 12.43
C LEU A 606 -34.26 -13.62 10.99
N ALA A 607 -35.14 -13.66 9.98
CA ALA A 607 -34.76 -13.52 8.57
C ALA A 607 -34.06 -12.19 8.25
N THR A 608 -34.52 -11.09 8.86
CA THR A 608 -33.93 -9.75 8.70
C THR A 608 -32.54 -9.68 9.32
N GLU A 609 -32.42 -10.16 10.56
CA GLU A 609 -31.16 -10.16 11.31
C GLU A 609 -30.11 -11.10 10.71
N TRP A 610 -30.53 -12.27 10.22
CA TRP A 610 -29.70 -13.22 9.47
C TRP A 610 -29.18 -12.60 8.17
N SER A 611 -30.07 -12.06 7.34
CA SER A 611 -29.70 -11.48 6.04
C SER A 611 -28.79 -10.27 6.18
N LEU A 612 -28.99 -9.48 7.22
CA LEU A 612 -28.12 -8.37 7.60
C LEU A 612 -26.76 -8.84 8.12
N THR A 613 -26.73 -9.88 8.96
CA THR A 613 -25.47 -10.46 9.46
C THR A 613 -24.64 -11.03 8.32
N ALA A 614 -25.27 -11.69 7.33
CA ALA A 614 -24.60 -12.18 6.14
C ALA A 614 -24.03 -11.03 5.28
N LEU A 615 -24.76 -9.91 5.15
CA LEU A 615 -24.26 -8.71 4.46
C LEU A 615 -23.04 -8.11 5.18
N LEU A 616 -23.13 -7.90 6.50
CA LEU A 616 -22.03 -7.39 7.33
C LEU A 616 -20.79 -8.30 7.26
N ALA A 617 -21.00 -9.62 7.36
CA ALA A 617 -19.92 -10.61 7.27
C ALA A 617 -19.27 -10.68 5.87
N SER A 618 -20.00 -10.30 4.81
CA SER A 618 -19.44 -10.15 3.46
C SER A 618 -18.58 -8.89 3.31
N TRP A 619 -18.78 -7.88 4.16
CA TRP A 619 -17.96 -6.66 4.26
C TRP A 619 -16.80 -6.79 5.28
N GLY A 620 -16.47 -8.03 5.68
CA GLY A 620 -15.46 -8.34 6.69
C GLY A 620 -15.91 -8.15 8.16
N ILE A 621 -17.08 -7.54 8.40
CA ILE A 621 -17.55 -7.16 9.73
C ILE A 621 -18.19 -8.36 10.43
N ARG A 622 -17.48 -8.92 11.42
CA ARG A 622 -17.91 -10.12 12.17
C ARG A 622 -17.91 -9.88 13.68
N PRO A 623 -18.90 -10.39 14.43
CA PRO A 623 -18.93 -10.23 15.88
C PRO A 623 -17.82 -11.05 16.57
N SER A 624 -17.16 -10.45 17.57
CA SER A 624 -16.33 -11.20 18.54
C SER A 624 -17.17 -11.79 19.69
N VAL A 625 -18.33 -11.19 19.95
CA VAL A 625 -19.32 -11.64 20.92
C VAL A 625 -20.72 -11.19 20.49
N MET A 626 -21.75 -11.95 20.87
CA MET A 626 -23.15 -11.70 20.49
C MET A 626 -24.07 -11.70 21.71
N VAL A 627 -25.08 -10.84 21.70
CA VAL A 627 -26.12 -10.77 22.74
C VAL A 627 -27.49 -10.77 22.08
N GLY A 628 -28.31 -11.77 22.39
CA GLY A 628 -29.68 -11.87 21.91
C GLY A 628 -30.70 -11.42 22.96
N HIS A 629 -31.69 -10.63 22.57
CA HIS A 629 -32.85 -10.33 23.42
C HIS A 629 -34.01 -11.27 23.08
N SER A 630 -34.19 -12.34 23.85
CA SER A 630 -35.24 -13.36 23.68
C SER A 630 -35.26 -14.02 22.29
N LEU A 631 -35.89 -13.40 21.29
CA LEU A 631 -35.94 -13.94 19.95
C LEU A 631 -34.57 -13.85 19.27
N GLY A 632 -33.87 -12.72 19.43
CA GLY A 632 -32.54 -12.53 18.86
C GLY A 632 -31.47 -13.50 19.36
N GLU A 633 -31.71 -14.24 20.45
CA GLU A 633 -30.78 -15.30 20.87
C GLU A 633 -30.87 -16.54 19.97
N TYR A 634 -32.02 -16.78 19.30
CA TYR A 634 -32.11 -17.78 18.23
C TYR A 634 -31.33 -17.33 16.99
N THR A 635 -31.30 -16.03 16.69
CA THR A 635 -30.42 -15.49 15.63
C THR A 635 -28.95 -15.64 16.02
N ALA A 636 -28.57 -15.27 17.25
CA ALA A 636 -27.21 -15.47 17.76
C ALA A 636 -26.80 -16.95 17.71
N ALA A 637 -27.71 -17.87 18.02
CA ALA A 637 -27.49 -19.32 17.88
C ALA A 637 -27.24 -19.73 16.42
N CYS A 638 -28.00 -19.20 15.45
CA CYS A 638 -27.77 -19.45 14.02
C CYS A 638 -26.39 -18.92 13.58
N VAL A 639 -26.05 -17.69 13.97
CA VAL A 639 -24.78 -17.03 13.59
C VAL A 639 -23.57 -17.71 14.25
N ALA A 640 -23.75 -18.26 15.45
CA ALA A 640 -22.73 -19.09 16.12
C ALA A 640 -22.66 -20.54 15.60
N GLY A 641 -23.58 -20.96 14.71
CA GLY A 641 -23.64 -22.34 14.21
C GLY A 641 -24.22 -23.36 15.20
N VAL A 642 -24.90 -22.91 16.27
CA VAL A 642 -25.60 -23.76 17.26
C VAL A 642 -26.86 -24.39 16.67
N MET A 643 -27.54 -23.69 15.74
CA MET A 643 -28.69 -24.18 14.98
C MET A 643 -28.51 -23.86 13.50
N ASP A 644 -29.06 -24.67 12.59
CA ASP A 644 -29.18 -24.27 11.19
C ASP A 644 -30.40 -23.33 10.98
N PRO A 645 -30.31 -22.28 10.14
CA PRO A 645 -31.46 -21.41 9.83
C PRO A 645 -32.69 -22.17 9.31
N GLU A 646 -32.44 -23.24 8.55
CA GLU A 646 -33.43 -24.21 8.06
C GLU A 646 -34.26 -24.88 9.17
N GLU A 647 -33.66 -25.11 10.35
CA GLU A 647 -34.32 -25.69 11.53
C GLU A 647 -34.88 -24.59 12.46
N ALA A 648 -34.14 -23.49 12.61
CA ALA A 648 -34.48 -22.40 13.52
C ALA A 648 -35.70 -21.58 13.10
N LEU A 649 -35.90 -21.33 11.80
CA LEU A 649 -37.06 -20.58 11.30
C LEU A 649 -38.40 -21.30 11.62
N PRO A 650 -38.57 -22.62 11.30
CA PRO A 650 -39.73 -23.39 11.75
C PRO A 650 -39.89 -23.44 13.28
N LEU A 651 -38.78 -23.50 14.04
CA LEU A 651 -38.80 -23.49 15.50
C LEU A 651 -39.35 -22.16 16.05
N VAL A 652 -38.90 -21.00 15.54
CA VAL A 652 -39.39 -19.71 16.06
C VAL A 652 -40.84 -19.41 15.63
N MET A 653 -41.30 -19.90 14.48
CA MET A 653 -42.72 -19.91 14.12
C MET A 653 -43.54 -20.76 15.10
N THR A 654 -43.04 -21.96 15.43
CA THR A 654 -43.67 -22.83 16.43
C THR A 654 -43.72 -22.18 17.82
N ARG A 655 -42.62 -21.54 18.24
CA ARG A 655 -42.53 -20.74 19.48
C ARG A 655 -43.55 -19.61 19.50
N GLU A 656 -43.69 -18.84 18.42
CA GLU A 656 -44.69 -17.76 18.33
C GLU A 656 -46.11 -18.28 18.51
N ARG A 657 -46.46 -19.37 17.79
CA ARG A 657 -47.76 -20.03 17.85
C ARG A 657 -48.08 -20.57 19.24
N LEU A 658 -47.11 -21.15 19.95
CA LEU A 658 -47.28 -21.66 21.32
C LEU A 658 -47.46 -20.52 22.33
N ILE A 659 -46.71 -19.42 22.21
CA ILE A 659 -46.92 -18.21 23.04
C ILE A 659 -48.33 -17.64 22.83
N ARG A 660 -48.82 -17.62 21.57
CA ARG A 660 -50.17 -17.16 21.23
C ARG A 660 -51.26 -18.10 21.75
N LYS A 661 -51.01 -19.42 21.74
CA LYS A 661 -51.87 -20.48 22.31
C LYS A 661 -52.02 -20.36 23.83
N ALA A 662 -50.93 -19.99 24.53
CA ALA A 662 -50.94 -19.69 25.95
C ALA A 662 -51.65 -18.35 26.27
N GLY A 663 -51.53 -17.37 25.38
CA GLY A 663 -52.15 -16.05 25.52
C GLY A 663 -51.50 -15.22 26.63
N GLY A 664 -52.30 -14.39 27.31
CA GLY A 664 -51.78 -13.45 28.32
C GLY A 664 -51.29 -12.12 27.73
N LEU A 665 -50.58 -11.33 28.53
CA LEU A 665 -50.08 -10.00 28.17
C LEU A 665 -48.64 -9.78 28.68
N THR A 666 -47.95 -8.80 28.10
CA THR A 666 -46.60 -8.37 28.48
C THR A 666 -46.57 -6.84 28.69
N LEU A 667 -45.83 -6.39 29.71
CA LEU A 667 -45.81 -5.03 30.24
C LEU A 667 -44.36 -4.59 30.49
N SER A 668 -43.91 -3.51 29.86
CA SER A 668 -42.69 -2.80 30.27
C SER A 668 -43.00 -1.95 31.51
N VAL A 669 -42.07 -1.87 32.47
CA VAL A 669 -42.24 -1.14 33.73
C VAL A 669 -40.94 -0.42 34.06
N LEU A 670 -41.01 0.89 34.35
CA LEU A 670 -39.84 1.69 34.73
C LEU A 670 -39.52 1.52 36.23
N LEU A 671 -38.98 0.35 36.57
CA LEU A 671 -38.44 -0.04 37.88
C LEU A 671 -37.22 -0.96 37.70
N ASP A 672 -36.32 -0.97 38.68
CA ASP A 672 -35.27 -2.01 38.80
C ASP A 672 -35.84 -3.34 39.33
N GLU A 673 -35.08 -4.43 39.18
CA GLU A 673 -35.52 -5.78 39.55
C GLU A 673 -35.93 -5.90 41.02
N ALA A 674 -35.20 -5.23 41.93
CA ALA A 674 -35.47 -5.27 43.36
C ALA A 674 -36.85 -4.68 43.72
N ASP A 675 -37.29 -3.64 43.02
CA ASP A 675 -38.56 -2.95 43.28
C ASP A 675 -39.73 -3.61 42.56
N VAL A 676 -39.54 -4.01 41.29
CA VAL A 676 -40.62 -4.59 40.47
C VAL A 676 -41.13 -5.92 41.04
N VAL A 677 -40.27 -6.70 41.70
CA VAL A 677 -40.64 -7.94 42.40
C VAL A 677 -41.68 -7.67 43.50
N GLY A 678 -41.57 -6.56 44.22
CA GLY A 678 -42.55 -6.15 45.25
C GLY A 678 -43.92 -5.73 44.69
N HIS A 679 -44.07 -5.64 43.37
CA HIS A 679 -45.30 -5.27 42.69
C HIS A 679 -45.98 -6.45 41.97
N LEU A 680 -45.30 -7.59 41.80
CA LEU A 680 -45.83 -8.76 41.09
C LEU A 680 -47.09 -9.33 41.75
N LEU A 681 -48.06 -9.71 40.91
CA LEU A 681 -49.31 -10.34 41.32
C LEU A 681 -49.33 -11.85 40.99
N PRO A 682 -50.12 -12.68 41.71
CA PRO A 682 -50.29 -14.09 41.38
C PRO A 682 -50.75 -14.31 39.93
N GLY A 683 -49.94 -15.03 39.15
CA GLY A 683 -50.14 -15.21 37.71
C GLY A 683 -49.41 -14.20 36.81
N THR A 684 -48.53 -13.36 37.38
CA THR A 684 -47.49 -12.60 36.66
C THR A 684 -46.10 -13.18 36.95
N SER A 685 -45.11 -12.82 36.15
CA SER A 685 -43.70 -13.15 36.36
C SER A 685 -42.82 -12.03 35.79
N LEU A 686 -41.64 -11.81 36.40
CA LEU A 686 -40.58 -11.06 35.74
C LEU A 686 -40.21 -11.78 34.45
N ALA A 687 -40.20 -11.04 33.34
CA ALA A 687 -39.96 -11.52 31.99
C ALA A 687 -38.64 -11.00 31.40
N GLY A 688 -38.06 -9.93 31.96
CA GLY A 688 -36.72 -9.46 31.63
C GLY A 688 -36.24 -8.27 32.45
N VAL A 689 -34.92 -8.11 32.52
CA VAL A 689 -34.20 -6.99 33.14
C VAL A 689 -33.30 -6.39 32.05
N ASN A 690 -33.69 -5.23 31.54
CA ASN A 690 -33.22 -4.72 30.25
C ASN A 690 -32.11 -3.66 30.41
N ALA A 691 -32.25 -2.79 31.40
CA ALA A 691 -31.31 -1.73 31.77
C ALA A 691 -31.60 -1.30 33.22
N PRO A 692 -30.76 -0.47 33.86
CA PRO A 692 -31.10 0.18 35.13
C PRO A 692 -32.46 0.88 35.05
N GLY A 693 -33.32 0.65 36.03
CA GLY A 693 -34.69 1.19 36.06
C GLY A 693 -35.63 0.67 34.95
N MET A 694 -35.29 -0.39 34.21
CA MET A 694 -36.11 -0.88 33.08
C MET A 694 -36.31 -2.41 33.12
N CYS A 695 -37.45 -2.85 33.63
CA CYS A 695 -37.86 -4.25 33.67
C CYS A 695 -39.04 -4.54 32.72
N THR A 696 -39.29 -5.82 32.49
CA THR A 696 -40.47 -6.32 31.77
C THR A 696 -41.14 -7.42 32.59
N VAL A 697 -42.47 -7.38 32.66
CA VAL A 697 -43.33 -8.32 33.40
C VAL A 697 -44.36 -8.90 32.43
N SER A 698 -44.67 -10.19 32.54
CA SER A 698 -45.73 -10.81 31.72
C SER A 698 -46.55 -11.81 32.52
N GLY A 699 -47.69 -12.24 31.98
CA GLY A 699 -48.52 -13.26 32.61
C GLY A 699 -49.96 -13.28 32.13
N ARG A 700 -50.84 -13.88 32.94
CA ARG A 700 -52.28 -13.97 32.64
C ARG A 700 -52.87 -12.58 32.43
N ALA A 701 -53.74 -12.43 31.43
CA ALA A 701 -54.20 -11.11 30.97
C ALA A 701 -54.92 -10.31 32.08
N ASP A 702 -55.75 -10.97 32.88
CA ASP A 702 -56.41 -10.39 34.06
C ASP A 702 -55.41 -9.91 35.13
N ALA A 703 -54.36 -10.69 35.39
CA ALA A 703 -53.33 -10.35 36.36
C ALA A 703 -52.47 -9.16 35.89
N ILE A 704 -52.14 -9.09 34.59
CA ILE A 704 -51.40 -7.97 34.01
C ILE A 704 -52.25 -6.69 33.95
N LEU A 705 -53.54 -6.78 33.61
CA LEU A 705 -54.46 -5.64 33.65
C LEU A 705 -54.62 -5.07 35.07
N GLN A 706 -54.65 -5.93 36.09
CA GLN A 706 -54.67 -5.49 37.48
C GLN A 706 -53.33 -4.92 37.95
N LEU A 707 -52.19 -5.48 37.51
CA LEU A 707 -50.86 -4.93 37.78
C LEU A 707 -50.70 -3.54 37.17
N GLU A 708 -51.07 -3.39 35.89
CA GLU A 708 -51.05 -2.13 35.16
C GLU A 708 -51.84 -1.03 35.90
N LYS A 709 -53.06 -1.36 36.34
CA LYS A 709 -53.86 -0.46 37.18
C LYS A 709 -53.15 -0.09 38.49
N ASN A 710 -52.57 -1.07 39.19
CA ASN A 710 -51.83 -0.84 40.44
C ASN A 710 -50.58 0.03 40.25
N LEU A 711 -49.95 0.01 39.06
CA LEU A 711 -48.80 0.86 38.72
C LEU A 711 -49.26 2.29 38.42
N ILE A 712 -50.33 2.46 37.64
CA ILE A 712 -50.96 3.76 37.36
C ILE A 712 -51.42 4.45 38.66
N GLU A 713 -52.07 3.71 39.57
CA GLU A 713 -52.50 4.24 40.88
C GLU A 713 -51.33 4.63 41.81
N LYS A 714 -50.11 4.12 41.55
CA LYS A 714 -48.87 4.50 42.22
C LYS A 714 -48.05 5.57 41.47
N GLY A 715 -48.48 6.00 40.28
CA GLY A 715 -47.75 6.95 39.44
C GLY A 715 -46.46 6.38 38.83
N ILE A 716 -46.42 5.08 38.54
CA ILE A 716 -45.24 4.40 37.97
C ILE A 716 -45.47 4.16 36.47
N ASP A 717 -44.52 4.62 35.67
CA ASP A 717 -44.57 4.51 34.21
C ASP A 717 -44.49 3.05 33.74
N GLN A 718 -45.38 2.73 32.80
CA GLN A 718 -45.55 1.40 32.22
C GLN A 718 -45.95 1.51 30.75
N HIS A 719 -45.68 0.48 29.96
CA HIS A 719 -46.19 0.38 28.59
C HIS A 719 -46.41 -1.08 28.16
N ARG A 720 -47.61 -1.43 27.71
CA ARG A 720 -47.94 -2.77 27.16
C ARG A 720 -47.12 -3.09 25.91
N LEU A 721 -46.44 -4.23 25.89
CA LEU A 721 -45.65 -4.65 24.73
C LEU A 721 -46.50 -5.44 23.72
N ARG A 722 -46.28 -5.21 22.43
CA ARG A 722 -47.04 -5.82 21.31
C ARG A 722 -46.54 -7.24 20.99
N THR A 723 -46.45 -8.11 21.99
CA THR A 723 -46.06 -9.53 21.87
C THR A 723 -47.25 -10.42 21.47
N PRO A 724 -47.04 -11.66 20.97
CA PRO A 724 -48.13 -12.60 20.62
C PRO A 724 -48.96 -13.09 21.82
N GLY A 725 -48.41 -12.95 23.03
CA GLY A 725 -48.96 -13.36 24.31
C GLY A 725 -47.98 -12.96 25.43
N ALA A 726 -48.09 -13.60 26.59
CA ALA A 726 -47.13 -13.43 27.68
C ALA A 726 -45.83 -14.21 27.39
N VAL A 727 -44.71 -13.50 27.28
CA VAL A 727 -43.37 -14.09 27.07
C VAL A 727 -42.63 -14.26 28.40
N HIS A 728 -41.87 -15.34 28.60
CA HIS A 728 -41.05 -15.55 29.80
C HIS A 728 -41.84 -15.53 31.13
N SER A 729 -42.96 -16.26 31.22
CA SER A 729 -43.73 -16.38 32.47
C SER A 729 -44.47 -17.70 32.61
N ALA A 730 -45.02 -17.93 33.80
CA ALA A 730 -45.85 -19.10 34.13
C ALA A 730 -47.13 -19.27 33.27
N ALA A 731 -47.49 -18.27 32.46
CA ALA A 731 -48.52 -18.43 31.45
C ALA A 731 -48.14 -19.49 30.39
N LEU A 732 -46.84 -19.71 30.16
CA LEU A 732 -46.32 -20.65 29.15
C LEU A 732 -46.23 -22.10 29.64
N ASP A 733 -46.35 -22.36 30.95
CA ASP A 733 -46.25 -23.72 31.52
C ASP A 733 -47.12 -24.78 30.78
N PRO A 734 -48.38 -24.49 30.36
CA PRO A 734 -49.21 -25.44 29.62
C PRO A 734 -48.77 -25.77 28.18
N VAL A 735 -47.73 -25.12 27.64
CA VAL A 735 -47.24 -25.32 26.26
C VAL A 735 -45.75 -25.66 26.18
N LEU A 736 -45.05 -25.81 27.31
CA LEU A 736 -43.61 -26.11 27.30
C LEU A 736 -43.29 -27.51 26.77
N ASP A 737 -44.19 -28.48 26.93
CA ASP A 737 -43.97 -29.84 26.43
C ASP A 737 -44.03 -29.89 24.89
N GLU A 738 -44.96 -29.16 24.27
CA GLU A 738 -45.00 -28.96 22.80
C GLU A 738 -43.77 -28.21 22.28
N LEU A 739 -43.22 -27.27 23.08
CA LEU A 739 -41.98 -26.58 22.74
C LEU A 739 -40.77 -27.52 22.84
N ARG A 740 -40.68 -28.34 23.89
CA ARG A 740 -39.62 -29.33 24.09
C ARG A 740 -39.61 -30.37 22.97
N GLU A 741 -40.78 -30.83 22.55
CA GLU A 741 -40.93 -31.68 21.37
C GLU A 741 -40.45 -31.01 20.07
N ALA A 742 -40.57 -29.69 19.94
CA ALA A 742 -40.11 -28.95 18.77
C ALA A 742 -38.60 -28.72 18.80
N VAL A 743 -38.03 -28.31 19.93
CA VAL A 743 -36.58 -28.14 20.12
C VAL A 743 -35.85 -29.48 19.94
N GLY A 744 -36.40 -30.59 20.45
CA GLY A 744 -35.85 -31.94 20.31
C GLY A 744 -35.80 -32.50 18.88
N ARG A 745 -36.19 -31.71 17.86
CA ARG A 745 -36.08 -32.03 16.42
C ARG A 745 -35.00 -31.19 15.71
N VAL A 746 -34.31 -30.31 16.43
CA VAL A 746 -33.30 -29.37 15.93
C VAL A 746 -31.90 -29.88 16.28
N THR A 747 -30.96 -29.75 15.36
CA THR A 747 -29.59 -30.25 15.50
C THR A 747 -28.74 -29.26 16.30
N LEU A 748 -28.84 -29.31 17.63
CA LEU A 748 -28.11 -28.42 18.53
C LEU A 748 -26.61 -28.71 18.57
N ARG A 749 -25.80 -27.64 18.45
CA ARG A 749 -24.33 -27.70 18.35
C ARG A 749 -23.66 -26.74 19.34
N GLU A 750 -22.33 -26.70 19.32
CA GLU A 750 -21.51 -25.81 20.15
C GLU A 750 -21.22 -24.49 19.43
N PRO A 751 -21.27 -23.34 20.13
CA PRO A 751 -21.10 -22.03 19.51
C PRO A 751 -19.68 -21.80 19.01
N SER A 752 -19.53 -21.55 17.71
CA SER A 752 -18.27 -21.15 17.07
C SER A 752 -17.91 -19.67 17.27
N VAL A 753 -18.87 -18.87 17.76
CA VAL A 753 -18.70 -17.46 18.15
C VAL A 753 -19.33 -17.26 19.53
N PRO A 754 -18.68 -16.58 20.49
CA PRO A 754 -19.22 -16.37 21.83
C PRO A 754 -20.62 -15.72 21.85
N VAL A 755 -21.56 -16.37 22.55
CA VAL A 755 -22.90 -15.82 22.85
C VAL A 755 -23.02 -15.59 24.34
N LEU A 756 -23.47 -14.41 24.75
CA LEU A 756 -23.89 -14.15 26.13
C LEU A 756 -25.34 -14.58 26.29
N SER A 757 -25.56 -15.56 27.15
CA SER A 757 -26.84 -16.22 27.41
C SER A 757 -27.81 -15.23 28.06
N GLY A 758 -28.87 -14.88 27.35
CA GLY A 758 -29.98 -14.10 27.87
C GLY A 758 -30.72 -14.80 29.00
N LEU A 759 -30.58 -16.11 29.17
CA LEU A 759 -31.10 -16.84 30.34
C LEU A 759 -30.25 -16.61 31.61
N THR A 760 -28.92 -16.51 31.49
CA THR A 760 -28.00 -16.59 32.65
C THR A 760 -27.16 -15.33 32.91
N GLY A 761 -27.04 -14.41 31.95
CA GLY A 761 -26.22 -13.21 32.07
C GLY A 761 -24.71 -13.45 31.91
N ARG A 762 -24.29 -14.63 31.44
CA ARG A 762 -22.87 -15.02 31.24
C ARG A 762 -22.68 -15.72 29.89
N PRO A 763 -21.45 -16.05 29.46
CA PRO A 763 -21.26 -16.87 28.27
C PRO A 763 -22.03 -18.19 28.32
N LEU A 764 -22.68 -18.54 27.21
CA LEU A 764 -23.37 -19.79 26.96
C LEU A 764 -22.33 -20.92 26.78
N THR A 765 -22.42 -22.00 27.55
CA THR A 765 -21.46 -23.11 27.39
C THR A 765 -21.85 -24.06 26.27
N ALA A 766 -20.91 -24.92 25.86
CA ALA A 766 -21.13 -25.94 24.84
C ALA A 766 -22.20 -26.98 25.27
N GLU A 767 -22.31 -27.26 26.57
CA GLU A 767 -23.33 -28.14 27.15
C GLU A 767 -24.70 -27.49 27.12
N GLU A 768 -24.79 -26.21 27.52
CA GLU A 768 -26.04 -25.45 27.53
C GLU A 768 -26.59 -25.20 26.13
N ALA A 769 -25.72 -24.87 25.16
CA ALA A 769 -26.12 -24.71 23.76
C ALA A 769 -26.72 -26.00 23.17
N ARG A 770 -26.14 -27.16 23.55
CA ARG A 770 -26.54 -28.51 23.11
C ARG A 770 -27.75 -29.09 23.86
N ASP A 771 -28.20 -28.49 24.95
CA ASP A 771 -29.32 -28.99 25.77
C ASP A 771 -30.67 -28.44 25.28
N PRO A 772 -31.63 -29.29 24.84
CA PRO A 772 -32.98 -28.85 24.51
C PRO A 772 -33.70 -28.13 25.67
N GLU A 773 -33.42 -28.48 26.93
CA GLU A 773 -34.06 -27.85 28.08
C GLU A 773 -33.57 -26.41 28.30
N TYR A 774 -32.35 -26.07 27.89
CA TYR A 774 -31.88 -24.67 27.87
C TYR A 774 -32.83 -23.79 27.04
N TRP A 775 -33.21 -24.23 25.84
CA TRP A 775 -34.06 -23.45 24.93
C TRP A 775 -35.53 -23.38 25.38
N VAL A 776 -36.01 -24.41 26.08
CA VAL A 776 -37.32 -24.40 26.76
C VAL A 776 -37.30 -23.39 27.91
N ARG A 777 -36.29 -23.47 28.79
CA ARG A 777 -36.09 -22.54 29.92
C ARG A 777 -35.89 -21.09 29.47
N HIS A 778 -35.07 -20.85 28.45
CA HIS A 778 -34.88 -19.54 27.84
C HIS A 778 -36.19 -18.94 27.30
N THR A 779 -37.18 -19.75 26.89
CA THR A 779 -38.51 -19.24 26.51
C THR A 779 -39.43 -18.93 27.72
N ARG A 780 -39.06 -19.40 28.92
CA ARG A 780 -39.90 -19.46 30.11
C ARG A 780 -39.42 -18.60 31.29
N GLU A 781 -38.12 -18.35 31.39
CA GLU A 781 -37.43 -17.60 32.45
C GLU A 781 -37.00 -16.20 31.98
N PRO A 782 -36.80 -15.23 32.90
CA PRO A 782 -36.57 -13.83 32.55
C PRO A 782 -35.25 -13.56 31.80
N VAL A 783 -35.32 -12.71 30.77
CA VAL A 783 -34.14 -12.27 30.00
C VAL A 783 -33.23 -11.36 30.82
N ARG A 784 -31.97 -11.77 31.00
CA ARG A 784 -30.89 -11.09 31.73
C ARG A 784 -30.05 -10.18 30.84
N PHE A 785 -30.71 -9.39 29.96
CA PHE A 785 -30.04 -8.57 28.95
C PHE A 785 -29.08 -7.53 29.57
N ARG A 786 -29.49 -6.87 30.67
CA ARG A 786 -28.62 -5.97 31.44
C ARG A 786 -27.31 -6.66 31.88
N ALA A 787 -27.40 -7.86 32.46
CA ALA A 787 -26.24 -8.62 32.92
C ALA A 787 -25.33 -9.05 31.75
N CYS A 788 -25.90 -9.35 30.58
CA CYS A 788 -25.11 -9.63 29.37
C CYS A 788 -24.29 -8.40 28.93
N LEU A 789 -24.85 -7.20 29.01
CA LEU A 789 -24.12 -5.97 28.74
C LEU A 789 -23.03 -5.71 29.79
N GLU A 790 -23.34 -5.91 31.07
CA GLU A 790 -22.39 -5.79 32.20
C GLU A 790 -21.26 -6.85 32.16
N ALA A 791 -21.43 -7.93 31.39
CA ALA A 791 -20.44 -9.00 31.17
C ALA A 791 -19.54 -8.80 29.93
N LEU A 792 -19.66 -7.68 29.19
CA LEU A 792 -18.77 -7.36 28.07
C LEU A 792 -17.36 -6.93 28.56
N PRO A 793 -16.30 -7.08 27.74
CA PRO A 793 -14.95 -6.63 28.09
C PRO A 793 -14.88 -5.14 28.44
N THR A 794 -14.23 -4.80 29.56
CA THR A 794 -14.17 -3.42 30.10
C THR A 794 -12.80 -2.75 29.91
N ASP A 795 -11.75 -3.54 29.71
CA ASP A 795 -10.41 -3.08 29.31
C ASP A 795 -10.40 -2.58 27.86
N ARG A 796 -11.15 -3.26 26.98
CA ARG A 796 -11.21 -2.98 25.55
C ARG A 796 -12.64 -3.15 25.01
N PRO A 797 -13.60 -2.29 25.43
CA PRO A 797 -15.00 -2.47 25.06
C PRO A 797 -15.19 -2.43 23.54
N PRO A 798 -15.93 -3.41 22.97
CA PRO A 798 -16.21 -3.47 21.54
C PRO A 798 -17.20 -2.38 21.12
N VAL A 799 -17.26 -2.10 19.81
CA VAL A 799 -18.36 -1.29 19.26
C VAL A 799 -19.64 -2.14 19.26
N LEU A 800 -20.75 -1.58 19.74
CA LEU A 800 -22.02 -2.31 19.87
C LEU A 800 -22.91 -2.03 18.66
N LEU A 801 -23.15 -3.05 17.83
CA LEU A 801 -23.98 -2.96 16.64
C LEU A 801 -25.30 -3.68 16.85
N GLU A 802 -26.42 -2.97 16.83
CA GLU A 802 -27.74 -3.60 16.73
C GLU A 802 -27.96 -4.09 15.29
N ALA A 803 -27.81 -5.41 15.12
CA ALA A 803 -27.85 -6.13 13.86
C ALA A 803 -29.29 -6.60 13.54
N GLY A 804 -30.26 -5.68 13.72
CA GLY A 804 -31.68 -5.95 13.52
C GLY A 804 -32.53 -4.67 13.46
N PRO A 805 -33.86 -4.81 13.35
CA PRO A 805 -34.78 -3.69 13.26
C PRO A 805 -34.96 -2.94 14.58
N SER A 806 -35.40 -1.68 14.50
CA SER A 806 -35.84 -0.76 15.56
C SER A 806 -34.80 0.17 16.22
N GLY A 807 -33.56 -0.25 16.46
CA GLY A 807 -32.57 0.59 17.18
C GLY A 807 -32.88 0.74 18.68
N GLY A 808 -33.52 -0.27 19.27
CA GLY A 808 -33.97 -0.27 20.67
C GLY A 808 -32.92 -0.77 21.66
N LEU A 809 -32.15 -1.80 21.29
CA LEU A 809 -31.08 -2.36 22.14
C LEU A 809 -29.93 -1.38 22.32
N VAL A 810 -29.63 -0.57 21.30
CA VAL A 810 -28.65 0.54 21.39
C VAL A 810 -28.92 1.43 22.61
N LYS A 811 -30.18 1.79 22.87
CA LYS A 811 -30.55 2.68 23.98
C LYS A 811 -30.40 1.99 25.34
N LEU A 812 -30.79 0.71 25.42
CA LEU A 812 -30.60 -0.11 26.62
C LEU A 812 -29.11 -0.31 26.95
N ALA A 813 -28.27 -0.47 25.94
CA ALA A 813 -26.81 -0.49 26.08
C ALA A 813 -26.27 0.84 26.63
N GLN A 814 -26.72 1.98 26.10
CA GLN A 814 -26.34 3.31 26.60
C GLN A 814 -26.78 3.54 28.05
N TYR A 815 -28.00 3.14 28.44
CA TYR A 815 -28.45 3.23 29.83
C TYR A 815 -27.68 2.32 30.81
N THR A 816 -27.05 1.25 30.32
CA THR A 816 -26.31 0.28 31.15
C THR A 816 -24.80 0.60 31.22
N LEU A 817 -24.21 1.07 30.12
CA LEU A 817 -22.77 1.26 29.95
C LEU A 817 -22.34 2.74 29.89
N GLY A 818 -23.28 3.67 29.84
CA GLY A 818 -23.06 5.11 29.78
C GLY A 818 -22.65 5.64 28.40
N ASP A 819 -22.54 6.97 28.31
CA ASP A 819 -22.30 7.70 27.04
C ASP A 819 -20.95 7.39 26.37
N ALA A 820 -20.02 6.74 27.09
CA ALA A 820 -18.74 6.27 26.54
C ALA A 820 -18.88 5.01 25.66
N ALA A 821 -20.03 4.32 25.69
CA ALA A 821 -20.28 3.14 24.87
C ALA A 821 -20.50 3.54 23.40
N VAL A 822 -19.63 3.08 22.50
CA VAL A 822 -19.78 3.32 21.06
C VAL A 822 -20.88 2.41 20.51
N THR A 823 -22.03 2.99 20.16
CA THR A 823 -23.20 2.24 19.66
C THR A 823 -23.59 2.61 18.24
N ALA A 824 -24.12 1.66 17.49
CA ALA A 824 -24.68 1.83 16.14
C ALA A 824 -25.90 0.91 15.94
N SER A 825 -26.81 1.29 15.04
CA SER A 825 -27.92 0.43 14.58
C SER A 825 -27.87 0.34 13.07
N ALA A 826 -27.96 -0.87 12.54
CA ALA A 826 -27.76 -1.15 11.11
C ALA A 826 -29.02 -0.97 10.25
N VAL A 827 -30.21 -0.87 10.86
CA VAL A 827 -31.50 -0.66 10.18
C VAL A 827 -32.20 0.52 10.84
N ARG A 828 -33.02 1.27 10.09
CA ARG A 828 -33.72 2.42 10.67
C ARG A 828 -34.77 2.00 11.71
N HIS A 829 -35.19 2.94 12.56
CA HIS A 829 -36.39 2.77 13.38
C HIS A 829 -37.66 3.05 12.54
N ALA A 830 -38.80 2.43 12.86
CA ALA A 830 -40.02 2.46 12.02
C ALA A 830 -40.47 3.86 11.55
N PHE A 831 -40.27 4.87 12.41
CA PHE A 831 -40.69 6.26 12.17
C PHE A 831 -39.64 7.12 11.46
N ALA A 832 -38.43 6.61 11.21
CA ALA A 832 -37.42 7.31 10.42
C ALA A 832 -37.87 7.52 8.96
N GLU A 833 -37.55 8.70 8.43
CA GLU A 833 -37.66 9.04 7.01
C GLU A 833 -36.39 8.67 6.22
N GLU A 834 -35.28 8.44 6.92
CA GLU A 834 -33.99 8.04 6.32
C GLU A 834 -34.06 6.62 5.71
N ASN A 835 -33.28 6.40 4.65
CA ASN A 835 -33.16 5.12 3.94
C ASN A 835 -32.27 4.13 4.72
N ASP A 836 -32.68 2.85 4.81
CA ASP A 836 -31.91 1.78 5.48
C ASP A 836 -30.46 1.68 5.00
N SER A 837 -30.19 1.84 3.69
CA SER A 837 -28.82 1.83 3.15
C SER A 837 -27.96 2.98 3.69
N ARG A 838 -28.57 4.14 4.01
CA ARG A 838 -27.86 5.29 4.59
C ARG A 838 -27.61 5.10 6.08
N VAL A 839 -28.58 4.54 6.82
CA VAL A 839 -28.42 4.15 8.23
C VAL A 839 -27.34 3.07 8.38
N LEU A 840 -27.34 2.05 7.52
CA LEU A 840 -26.32 1.00 7.50
C LEU A 840 -24.92 1.56 7.22
N LEU A 841 -24.77 2.42 6.19
CA LEU A 841 -23.48 3.08 5.94
C LEU A 841 -23.05 4.01 7.08
N ASN A 842 -23.99 4.69 7.76
CA ASN A 842 -23.68 5.49 8.96
C ASN A 842 -23.19 4.60 10.13
N ALA A 843 -23.75 3.40 10.28
CA ALA A 843 -23.28 2.41 11.25
C ALA A 843 -21.87 1.88 10.91
N VAL A 844 -21.62 1.50 9.66
CA VAL A 844 -20.30 1.05 9.19
C VAL A 844 -19.25 2.17 9.29
N ALA A 845 -19.59 3.39 8.90
CA ALA A 845 -18.77 4.58 9.09
C ALA A 845 -18.40 4.77 10.58
N ARG A 846 -19.36 4.65 11.50
CA ARG A 846 -19.10 4.75 12.95
C ARG A 846 -18.21 3.64 13.48
N MET A 847 -18.40 2.40 13.03
CA MET A 847 -17.52 1.28 13.39
C MET A 847 -16.09 1.56 12.92
N TRP A 848 -15.92 2.02 11.67
CA TRP A 848 -14.61 2.37 11.11
C TRP A 848 -13.93 3.56 11.80
N THR A 849 -14.64 4.63 12.19
CA THR A 849 -14.00 5.75 12.91
C THR A 849 -13.51 5.35 14.30
N HIS A 850 -14.10 4.31 14.90
CA HIS A 850 -13.69 3.76 16.20
C HIS A 850 -12.74 2.56 16.10
N GLY A 851 -12.29 2.21 14.89
CA GLY A 851 -11.19 1.27 14.68
C GLY A 851 -11.61 -0.16 14.31
N VAL A 852 -12.88 -0.43 14.08
CA VAL A 852 -13.29 -1.71 13.47
C VAL A 852 -12.79 -1.74 12.02
N GLU A 853 -12.31 -2.90 11.56
CA GLU A 853 -11.88 -3.10 10.19
C GLU A 853 -13.08 -3.37 9.28
N VAL A 854 -13.02 -2.86 8.04
CA VAL A 854 -14.11 -2.90 7.06
C VAL A 854 -13.51 -3.13 5.70
N ASP A 855 -13.98 -4.15 4.99
CA ASP A 855 -13.65 -4.35 3.58
C ASP A 855 -14.48 -3.38 2.72
N TRP A 856 -13.90 -2.21 2.47
CA TRP A 856 -14.53 -1.19 1.63
C TRP A 856 -14.61 -1.58 0.15
N GLU A 857 -13.90 -2.61 -0.31
CA GLU A 857 -14.04 -3.13 -1.67
C GLU A 857 -15.31 -3.98 -1.76
N ALA A 858 -15.52 -4.87 -0.79
CA ALA A 858 -16.77 -5.62 -0.65
C ALA A 858 -18.00 -4.74 -0.33
N VAL A 859 -17.86 -3.62 0.39
CA VAL A 859 -18.93 -2.62 0.58
C VAL A 859 -19.37 -1.99 -0.76
N ARG A 860 -18.47 -1.93 -1.76
CA ARG A 860 -18.81 -1.41 -3.08
C ARG A 860 -19.56 -2.41 -3.94
N GLU A 861 -19.37 -3.72 -3.74
CA GLU A 861 -19.94 -4.78 -4.59
C GLU A 861 -19.55 -4.54 -6.06
N ASP A 862 -20.34 -4.98 -7.03
CA ASP A 862 -20.07 -4.83 -8.48
C ASP A 862 -20.14 -3.36 -8.99
N ARG A 863 -20.19 -2.35 -8.12
CA ARG A 863 -20.24 -0.94 -8.52
C ARG A 863 -18.89 -0.53 -9.09
N PRO A 864 -18.78 -0.07 -10.36
CA PRO A 864 -17.53 0.47 -10.87
C PRO A 864 -17.08 1.68 -10.03
N GLY A 865 -15.79 1.86 -9.87
CA GLY A 865 -15.18 3.02 -9.23
C GLY A 865 -13.89 3.37 -9.95
N ARG A 866 -13.60 4.65 -10.05
CA ARG A 866 -12.42 5.16 -10.74
C ARG A 866 -11.54 5.91 -9.76
N MET A 867 -10.23 5.81 -9.93
CA MET A 867 -9.34 6.76 -9.29
C MET A 867 -9.60 8.16 -9.88
N VAL A 868 -9.61 9.16 -8.99
CA VAL A 868 -9.70 10.59 -9.32
C VAL A 868 -8.68 11.36 -8.47
N PRO A 869 -8.05 12.43 -8.99
CA PRO A 869 -7.05 13.16 -8.25
C PRO A 869 -7.71 13.85 -7.05
N LEU A 870 -7.11 13.67 -5.88
CA LEU A 870 -7.57 14.19 -4.60
C LEU A 870 -6.41 14.78 -3.82
N PRO A 871 -6.65 15.72 -2.88
CA PRO A 871 -5.63 16.20 -1.96
C PRO A 871 -4.84 15.07 -1.31
N GLY A 872 -3.52 15.25 -1.25
CA GLY A 872 -2.62 14.41 -0.49
C GLY A 872 -2.65 14.72 1.01
N TYR A 873 -1.89 13.94 1.77
CA TYR A 873 -1.75 14.10 3.21
C TYR A 873 -1.21 15.49 3.63
N PRO A 874 -1.89 16.23 4.53
CA PRO A 874 -1.39 17.49 5.05
C PRO A 874 -0.27 17.24 6.09
N PHE A 875 0.96 17.17 5.60
CA PHE A 875 2.19 17.04 6.38
C PHE A 875 2.30 18.12 7.47
N GLN A 876 2.49 17.70 8.72
CA GLN A 876 2.55 18.57 9.90
C GLN A 876 3.98 19.07 10.08
N ARG A 877 4.43 19.86 9.12
CA ARG A 877 5.85 20.19 8.93
C ARG A 877 6.46 21.00 10.08
N ARG A 878 7.76 20.80 10.28
CA ARG A 878 8.60 21.57 11.20
C ARG A 878 9.92 21.95 10.51
N PRO A 879 10.56 23.07 10.92
CA PRO A 879 11.86 23.45 10.38
C PRO A 879 12.95 22.50 10.88
N PHE A 880 13.78 22.04 9.95
CA PHE A 880 14.98 21.25 10.21
C PHE A 880 16.15 21.83 9.40
N TRP A 881 17.16 22.34 10.07
CA TRP A 881 18.27 23.04 9.43
C TRP A 881 19.56 22.97 10.26
N VAL A 882 20.70 22.98 9.59
CA VAL A 882 22.03 23.12 10.21
C VAL A 882 22.51 24.55 10.00
N ASP A 883 22.77 25.27 11.09
CA ASP A 883 23.30 26.63 11.02
C ASP A 883 24.68 26.66 10.38
N ARG A 884 24.94 27.71 9.57
CA ARG A 884 26.20 27.87 8.83
C ARG A 884 27.34 28.22 9.78
N VAL A 885 28.21 27.25 10.06
CA VAL A 885 29.42 27.48 10.86
C VAL A 885 30.49 28.15 10.00
N ASP A 886 30.94 29.35 10.38
CA ASP A 886 32.07 30.03 9.73
C ASP A 886 33.34 29.16 9.79
N PRO A 887 33.92 28.75 8.64
CA PRO A 887 35.15 27.97 8.59
C PRO A 887 36.33 28.63 9.31
N LEU A 888 36.35 29.96 9.41
CA LEU A 888 37.43 30.74 10.04
C LEU A 888 37.31 30.83 11.55
N THR A 889 36.16 30.48 12.13
CA THR A 889 35.97 30.50 13.60
C THR A 889 36.76 29.35 14.24
N PRO A 890 37.73 29.63 15.14
CA PRO A 890 38.44 28.59 15.90
C PRO A 890 37.45 27.83 16.80
N PRO A 891 37.65 26.52 17.05
CA PRO A 891 36.85 25.83 18.04
C PRO A 891 37.11 26.41 19.44
N GLU A 892 36.06 26.61 20.23
CA GLU A 892 36.24 26.70 21.68
C GLU A 892 36.81 25.36 22.19
N PRO A 893 37.72 25.35 23.17
CA PRO A 893 38.27 24.12 23.71
C PRO A 893 37.21 23.37 24.51
N GLU A 894 36.70 22.26 23.98
CA GLU A 894 35.82 21.34 24.72
C GLU A 894 36.51 20.92 26.04
N PRO A 895 35.79 20.95 27.19
CA PRO A 895 36.37 20.56 28.47
C PRO A 895 36.64 19.05 28.49
N ILE A 896 37.92 18.68 28.58
CA ILE A 896 38.34 17.28 28.68
C ILE A 896 37.92 16.73 30.06
N GLU A 897 36.90 15.87 30.11
CA GLU A 897 36.64 15.06 31.29
C GLU A 897 37.72 14.00 31.48
N GLU A 898 38.46 14.06 32.59
CA GLU A 898 39.35 12.97 33.02
C GLU A 898 38.53 11.75 33.49
N VAL A 899 38.16 10.87 32.55
CA VAL A 899 37.48 9.61 32.87
C VAL A 899 38.44 8.64 33.58
N SER A 900 38.52 8.78 34.90
CA SER A 900 39.33 7.94 35.79
C SER A 900 38.77 6.51 35.89
N LEU A 901 39.21 5.64 34.98
CA LEU A 901 38.87 4.22 34.96
C LEU A 901 39.50 3.45 36.13
N THR A 902 38.82 3.44 37.27
CA THR A 902 39.19 2.64 38.45
C THR A 902 38.87 1.15 38.22
N ALA A 903 39.82 0.43 37.63
CA ALA A 903 39.72 -1.00 37.38
C ALA A 903 39.53 -1.82 38.68
N ARG A 904 38.31 -2.30 38.92
CA ARG A 904 38.02 -3.28 39.98
C ARG A 904 38.47 -4.67 39.52
N VAL A 905 39.55 -5.16 40.13
CA VAL A 905 40.01 -6.55 39.94
C VAL A 905 39.03 -7.53 40.56
N TRP A 906 38.65 -8.57 39.82
CA TRP A 906 38.01 -9.77 40.36
C TRP A 906 38.92 -10.97 40.10
N SER A 907 39.12 -11.81 41.13
CA SER A 907 40.11 -12.90 41.11
C SER A 907 39.48 -14.26 40.78
N GLY A 908 39.93 -14.88 39.69
CA GLY A 908 39.41 -16.18 39.20
C GLY A 908 40.46 -16.98 38.42
N SER A 909 41.22 -17.79 39.14
CA SER A 909 42.28 -18.71 38.70
C SER A 909 42.13 -19.44 37.34
N GLY A 910 43.24 -19.52 36.58
CA GLY A 910 43.62 -20.79 35.90
C GLY A 910 43.89 -20.76 34.39
N LEU A 911 45.12 -20.43 33.98
CA LEU A 911 45.71 -20.85 32.68
C LEU A 911 47.19 -21.23 32.83
N PRO A 912 47.67 -22.32 32.20
CA PRO A 912 49.07 -22.75 32.31
C PRO A 912 50.02 -22.02 31.34
N ARG A 913 51.22 -21.70 31.82
CA ARG A 913 52.42 -21.34 31.03
C ARG A 913 53.06 -22.62 30.45
N PRO A 914 53.77 -22.60 29.30
CA PRO A 914 55.14 -22.03 29.18
C PRO A 914 55.47 -21.47 27.76
N PRO A 915 56.73 -21.14 27.39
CA PRO A 915 57.97 -20.95 28.17
C PRO A 915 58.54 -19.49 28.08
N ALA A 916 59.72 -19.24 28.64
CA ALA A 916 60.39 -17.93 28.67
C ALA A 916 61.72 -17.90 27.87
N GLY A 917 62.15 -16.72 27.40
CA GLY A 917 63.18 -16.60 26.33
C GLY A 917 64.13 -15.39 26.34
N ARG A 918 64.56 -14.89 27.52
CA ARG A 918 65.65 -13.91 27.73
C ARG A 918 65.43 -12.43 27.32
N SER A 919 66.27 -11.59 27.94
CA SER A 919 66.51 -10.14 27.86
C SER A 919 68.03 -9.97 28.24
N PRO A 920 68.68 -8.78 28.30
CA PRO A 920 68.22 -7.40 28.12
C PRO A 920 69.19 -6.50 27.30
N ASP A 921 69.10 -5.18 27.55
CA ASP A 921 70.14 -4.14 27.38
C ASP A 921 70.45 -3.56 25.97
N SER A 922 70.74 -2.25 25.82
CA SER A 922 70.81 -1.14 26.81
C SER A 922 70.54 0.25 26.19
N ARG A 923 70.60 1.31 27.02
CA ARG A 923 70.24 2.71 26.74
C ARG A 923 71.38 3.50 26.05
N THR A 924 71.03 4.50 25.22
CA THR A 924 71.49 5.91 25.36
C THR A 924 70.74 6.89 24.43
N SER A 925 70.90 8.18 24.69
CA SER A 925 70.39 9.39 24.00
C SER A 925 71.31 10.57 24.44
N PRO A 926 71.25 11.83 23.95
CA PRO A 926 70.52 12.44 22.82
C PRO A 926 71.45 13.27 21.87
N ASP A 927 70.87 14.20 21.10
CA ASP A 927 71.48 15.44 20.54
C ASP A 927 72.56 15.37 19.42
N SER A 928 72.70 16.35 18.52
CA SER A 928 71.87 17.54 18.20
C SER A 928 72.13 18.10 16.77
N ARG A 929 71.15 18.88 16.27
CA ARG A 929 71.18 19.99 15.28
C ARG A 929 72.40 20.16 14.34
N THR A 930 72.14 20.21 13.02
CA THR A 930 72.37 21.42 12.18
C THR A 930 71.74 21.31 10.77
N SER A 931 71.54 22.46 10.14
CA SER A 931 71.11 22.72 8.73
C SER A 931 72.19 23.66 8.11
N PRO A 932 72.20 24.11 6.82
CA PRO A 932 71.15 24.06 5.79
C PRO A 932 71.63 23.77 4.33
N ASP A 933 70.70 23.97 3.37
CA ASP A 933 70.88 24.28 1.93
C ASP A 933 71.65 23.28 1.03
N SER A 934 71.14 22.85 -0.13
CA SER A 934 70.63 23.74 -1.19
C SER A 934 69.89 23.01 -2.34
N ARG A 935 69.19 23.85 -3.13
CA ARG A 935 68.66 23.73 -4.53
C ARG A 935 69.58 22.89 -5.46
N THR A 936 69.15 22.24 -6.56
CA THR A 936 68.11 22.56 -7.57
C THR A 936 67.51 21.32 -8.28
N SER A 937 66.36 21.51 -8.96
CA SER A 937 65.70 20.65 -9.96
C SER A 937 66.45 20.59 -11.33
N PRO A 938 65.93 20.00 -12.45
CA PRO A 938 64.79 19.07 -12.65
C PRO A 938 65.09 17.91 -13.68
N ASP A 939 64.04 17.31 -14.29
CA ASP A 939 63.99 16.70 -15.65
C ASP A 939 64.69 15.35 -15.95
N LEU A 940 64.28 14.48 -16.91
CA LEU A 940 63.04 14.29 -17.71
C LEU A 940 63.11 12.90 -18.41
N LEU A 941 61.95 12.27 -18.74
CA LEU A 941 61.72 11.24 -19.82
C LEU A 941 62.61 9.95 -19.80
N THR A 942 62.21 8.73 -20.21
CA THR A 942 61.32 8.25 -21.28
C THR A 942 60.76 6.83 -21.00
N SER A 943 59.62 6.47 -21.58
CA SER A 943 59.14 5.08 -21.82
C SER A 943 59.89 4.41 -23.01
N PRO A 944 59.58 3.19 -23.54
CA PRO A 944 58.55 2.20 -23.16
C PRO A 944 58.98 0.69 -23.19
N ASP A 945 58.06 -0.21 -22.80
CA ASP A 945 57.64 -1.56 -23.31
C ASP A 945 58.46 -2.40 -24.35
N PRO A 946 58.15 -3.71 -24.62
CA PRO A 946 57.23 -4.67 -23.94
C PRO A 946 57.66 -6.20 -23.94
N LEU A 947 56.70 -7.08 -23.56
CA LEU A 947 56.32 -8.40 -24.16
C LEU A 947 56.88 -9.80 -23.69
N THR A 948 55.95 -10.78 -23.75
CA THR A 948 56.05 -12.27 -23.89
C THR A 948 56.22 -13.22 -22.67
N SER A 949 55.75 -14.48 -22.88
CA SER A 949 55.42 -15.59 -21.94
C SER A 949 56.17 -16.91 -22.35
N PRO A 950 55.75 -18.20 -22.11
CA PRO A 950 54.77 -18.85 -21.18
C PRO A 950 55.20 -20.22 -20.50
N ASP A 951 54.45 -20.68 -19.46
CA ASP A 951 54.10 -22.11 -19.06
C ASP A 951 55.25 -23.19 -18.92
N PRO A 952 55.08 -24.53 -18.69
CA PRO A 952 54.06 -25.36 -17.97
C PRO A 952 54.54 -26.40 -16.89
N ARG A 953 53.62 -26.73 -15.95
CA ARG A 953 53.19 -28.08 -15.42
C ARG A 953 54.03 -29.03 -14.49
N THR A 954 53.23 -29.81 -13.71
CA THR A 954 53.34 -31.24 -13.24
C THR A 954 53.87 -31.65 -11.83
N SER A 955 53.25 -32.72 -11.28
CA SER A 955 53.31 -33.33 -9.90
C SER A 955 54.13 -34.66 -9.85
N PRO A 956 54.10 -35.60 -8.83
CA PRO A 956 53.40 -35.73 -7.51
C PRO A 956 54.40 -35.96 -6.32
N GLY A 957 54.24 -36.74 -5.20
CA GLY A 957 53.21 -37.64 -4.62
C GLY A 957 53.69 -38.52 -3.42
N SER A 958 52.78 -39.26 -2.75
CA SER A 958 52.98 -40.30 -1.66
C SER A 958 53.45 -39.84 -0.24
N GLY A 959 53.22 -40.56 0.89
CA GLY A 959 52.27 -41.67 1.18
C GLY A 959 52.54 -42.58 2.44
N ALA A 960 51.75 -42.42 3.54
CA ALA A 960 51.45 -43.40 4.65
C ALA A 960 52.62 -43.93 5.54
N PRO A 961 52.47 -44.87 6.55
CA PRO A 961 51.29 -45.54 7.16
C PRO A 961 51.30 -45.79 8.72
N THR A 962 50.33 -46.59 9.25
CA THR A 962 50.32 -47.42 10.53
C THR A 962 50.24 -46.75 11.93
N GLU A 963 49.71 -47.33 13.03
CA GLU A 963 49.10 -48.67 13.31
C GLU A 963 48.06 -48.73 14.49
N SER A 964 47.38 -49.91 14.61
CA SER A 964 46.39 -50.52 15.56
C SER A 964 46.19 -50.03 17.03
N ARG A 965 45.17 -50.42 17.84
CA ARG A 965 44.27 -51.63 18.00
C ARG A 965 43.06 -51.28 18.95
N THR A 966 42.06 -52.05 19.44
CA THR A 966 41.66 -53.49 19.58
C THR A 966 40.09 -53.65 19.65
N SER A 967 39.51 -54.65 20.36
CA SER A 967 38.05 -54.94 20.53
C SER A 967 37.77 -55.73 21.85
N PRO A 968 36.51 -56.05 22.26
CA PRO A 968 35.81 -57.28 21.79
C PRO A 968 34.24 -57.23 21.68
N HIS A 969 33.64 -58.36 21.26
CA HIS A 969 32.21 -58.64 20.91
C HIS A 969 31.44 -59.45 22.00
N PRO A 970 30.12 -59.86 21.89
CA PRO A 970 29.24 -60.18 20.72
C PRO A 970 27.84 -59.48 20.75
N GLY A 971 26.77 -59.82 19.99
CA GLY A 971 26.60 -60.67 18.77
C GLY A 971 25.35 -61.61 18.76
N ALA A 972 24.73 -61.83 17.57
CA ALA A 972 23.60 -62.74 17.20
C ALA A 972 22.16 -62.38 17.68
N SER A 973 21.04 -62.71 16.97
CA SER A 973 20.75 -62.99 15.53
C SER A 973 19.21 -63.09 15.27
N THR A 974 18.75 -62.98 14.00
CA THR A 974 17.47 -63.54 13.42
C THR A 974 16.09 -63.11 13.99
N ASP A 975 14.99 -62.92 13.24
CA ASP A 975 14.74 -62.80 11.78
C ASP A 975 13.31 -62.20 11.55
N SER A 976 13.03 -61.69 10.33
CA SER A 976 11.73 -61.45 9.64
C SER A 976 10.46 -60.97 10.40
N GLY A 977 9.69 -60.02 9.83
CA GLY A 977 8.24 -60.03 10.15
C GLY A 977 7.30 -58.92 9.66
N THR A 978 7.67 -57.64 9.70
CA THR A 978 6.76 -56.51 9.37
C THR A 978 7.54 -55.29 8.91
N SER A 979 7.08 -54.61 7.85
CA SER A 979 7.59 -53.28 7.47
C SER A 979 7.28 -52.26 8.58
N PRO A 980 8.28 -51.62 9.20
CA PRO A 980 8.05 -50.63 10.23
C PRO A 980 7.79 -49.25 9.61
N GLU A 981 6.84 -48.50 10.16
CA GLU A 981 6.80 -47.05 9.95
C GLU A 981 8.09 -46.45 10.51
N ALA A 982 8.83 -45.70 9.68
CA ALA A 982 10.15 -45.14 10.00
C ALA A 982 10.05 -43.96 10.99
N THR A 983 9.64 -44.27 12.21
CA THR A 983 9.43 -43.31 13.30
C THR A 983 10.77 -42.79 13.83
N ALA A 984 10.97 -41.47 13.73
CA ALA A 984 12.17 -40.81 14.23
C ALA A 984 12.28 -40.93 15.77
N SER A 985 13.51 -41.00 16.28
CA SER A 985 13.75 -40.99 17.73
C SER A 985 13.32 -39.63 18.34
N PRO A 986 12.87 -39.58 19.61
CA PRO A 986 12.64 -38.31 20.31
C PRO A 986 13.92 -37.47 20.47
N ASP A 987 15.10 -38.07 20.36
CA ASP A 987 16.39 -37.37 20.30
C ASP A 987 16.76 -36.86 18.88
N THR A 988 15.97 -37.15 17.85
CA THR A 988 16.23 -36.71 16.48
C THR A 988 15.85 -35.23 16.28
N VAL A 989 16.81 -34.43 15.82
CA VAL A 989 16.61 -33.02 15.46
C VAL A 989 16.75 -32.82 13.95
N LEU A 990 15.75 -32.22 13.31
CA LEU A 990 15.79 -31.76 11.93
C LEU A 990 16.13 -30.26 11.91
N VAL A 991 17.18 -29.86 11.18
CA VAL A 991 17.58 -28.46 11.00
C VAL A 991 17.45 -28.08 9.53
N VAL A 992 16.66 -27.05 9.22
CA VAL A 992 16.39 -26.59 7.85
C VAL A 992 17.01 -25.21 7.63
N LEU A 993 17.85 -25.07 6.60
CA LEU A 993 18.54 -23.83 6.21
C LEU A 993 17.96 -23.31 4.89
N GLY A 994 17.44 -22.08 4.87
CA GLY A 994 16.92 -21.47 3.63
C GLY A 994 16.32 -20.08 3.78
N SER A 995 16.01 -19.46 2.63
CA SER A 995 15.16 -18.27 2.54
C SER A 995 13.66 -18.65 2.61
N SER A 996 12.77 -17.66 2.47
CA SER A 996 11.32 -17.76 2.75
C SER A 996 10.47 -18.73 1.91
N ALA A 997 11.06 -19.45 0.95
CA ALA A 997 10.34 -20.30 -0.01
C ALA A 997 9.82 -21.66 0.54
N LEU A 998 10.10 -21.99 1.81
CA LEU A 998 9.48 -23.11 2.53
C LEU A 998 8.45 -22.54 3.51
N GLN A 999 7.17 -22.53 3.10
CA GLN A 999 6.08 -22.02 3.93
C GLN A 999 5.77 -22.92 5.14
N ASP A 1000 5.93 -24.25 5.00
CA ASP A 1000 5.94 -25.19 6.12
C ASP A 1000 7.13 -26.17 6.02
N PRO A 1001 7.90 -26.39 7.10
CA PRO A 1001 8.74 -27.58 7.24
C PRO A 1001 7.84 -28.81 7.51
N PRO A 1002 8.28 -30.05 7.20
CA PRO A 1002 7.44 -31.24 7.28
C PRO A 1002 7.19 -31.71 8.73
N ALA A 1003 6.38 -30.97 9.49
CA ALA A 1003 6.11 -31.21 10.91
C ALA A 1003 5.39 -32.55 11.17
N GLY A 1004 4.52 -32.99 10.26
CA GLY A 1004 3.84 -34.28 10.35
C GLY A 1004 4.80 -35.49 10.36
N LEU A 1005 6.01 -35.31 9.82
CA LEU A 1005 7.03 -36.36 9.66
C LEU A 1005 7.76 -36.70 10.98
N LEU A 1006 7.63 -35.85 12.02
CA LEU A 1006 8.19 -36.09 13.36
C LEU A 1006 7.11 -36.41 14.42
N GLY A 1007 5.83 -36.20 14.10
CA GLY A 1007 4.72 -36.17 15.07
C GLY A 1007 4.47 -37.49 15.82
N ALA A 1008 4.80 -38.64 15.22
CA ALA A 1008 4.64 -39.95 15.86
C ALA A 1008 5.81 -40.36 16.79
N GLY A 1009 6.98 -39.71 16.65
CA GLY A 1009 8.22 -40.10 17.34
C GLY A 1009 8.73 -39.13 18.40
N GLY A 1010 8.25 -37.88 18.41
CA GLY A 1010 8.63 -36.85 19.39
C GLY A 1010 9.91 -36.08 19.09
N GLY A 1011 10.49 -36.25 17.89
CA GLY A 1011 11.63 -35.48 17.41
C GLY A 1011 11.30 -33.99 17.19
N ARG A 1012 12.33 -33.15 16.98
CA ARG A 1012 12.19 -31.67 16.95
C ARG A 1012 12.66 -31.07 15.64
N CYS A 1013 11.96 -30.08 15.12
CA CYS A 1013 12.36 -29.32 13.92
C CYS A 1013 12.81 -27.89 14.30
N VAL A 1014 13.88 -27.41 13.66
CA VAL A 1014 14.44 -26.05 13.84
C VAL A 1014 14.71 -25.44 12.47
N THR A 1015 14.03 -24.35 12.13
CA THR A 1015 14.25 -23.62 10.87
C THR A 1015 15.15 -22.41 11.10
N VAL A 1016 16.24 -22.33 10.35
CA VAL A 1016 17.22 -21.24 10.39
C VAL A 1016 17.10 -20.45 9.09
N ARG A 1017 16.56 -19.22 9.18
CA ARG A 1017 16.40 -18.30 8.06
C ARG A 1017 17.62 -17.40 7.93
N PHE A 1018 18.10 -17.19 6.72
CA PHE A 1018 19.11 -16.18 6.42
C PHE A 1018 18.48 -14.79 6.37
N ALA A 1019 19.26 -13.77 6.70
CA ALA A 1019 18.94 -12.36 6.42
C ALA A 1019 19.84 -11.87 5.28
N ASP A 1020 19.33 -10.98 4.43
CA ASP A 1020 20.00 -10.55 3.20
C ASP A 1020 21.15 -9.57 3.46
N GLY A 1021 22.30 -10.10 3.91
CA GLY A 1021 23.56 -9.36 3.99
C GLY A 1021 24.60 -9.97 4.93
N PHE A 1022 25.82 -10.20 4.41
CA PHE A 1022 26.99 -10.53 5.23
C PHE A 1022 27.52 -9.28 5.96
N SER A 1023 26.94 -8.94 7.11
CA SER A 1023 27.50 -7.94 8.03
C SER A 1023 28.67 -8.51 8.87
N SER A 1024 29.49 -7.63 9.45
CA SER A 1024 30.56 -8.03 10.36
C SER A 1024 29.97 -8.46 11.72
N PRO A 1025 30.33 -9.64 12.26
CA PRO A 1025 29.69 -10.15 13.47
C PRO A 1025 30.09 -9.36 14.72
N GLY A 1026 29.10 -8.83 15.43
CA GLY A 1026 29.23 -8.34 16.81
C GLY A 1026 29.27 -9.49 17.83
N PRO A 1027 29.61 -9.21 19.11
CA PRO A 1027 29.75 -10.24 20.14
C PRO A 1027 28.48 -11.10 20.29
N GLY A 1028 28.62 -12.41 20.07
CA GLY A 1028 27.52 -13.38 20.14
C GLY A 1028 26.84 -13.72 18.81
N SER A 1029 27.17 -13.02 17.72
CA SER A 1029 26.73 -13.37 16.36
C SER A 1029 27.74 -14.26 15.63
N TYR A 1030 27.26 -15.00 14.62
CA TYR A 1030 28.04 -16.03 13.91
C TYR A 1030 28.08 -15.74 12.42
N ARG A 1031 29.24 -15.96 11.79
CA ARG A 1031 29.35 -16.05 10.34
C ARG A 1031 29.19 -17.52 9.97
N LEU A 1032 28.20 -17.86 9.14
CA LEU A 1032 28.11 -19.15 8.47
C LEU A 1032 28.32 -18.95 6.97
N ASP A 1033 29.21 -19.74 6.39
CA ASP A 1033 29.20 -20.03 4.97
C ASP A 1033 28.39 -21.32 4.75
N PRO A 1034 27.18 -21.29 4.15
CA PRO A 1034 26.39 -22.50 3.93
C PRO A 1034 27.05 -23.49 2.95
N ALA A 1035 28.06 -23.07 2.18
CA ALA A 1035 28.89 -23.97 1.38
C ALA A 1035 30.00 -24.67 2.21
N ARG A 1036 30.09 -24.43 3.52
CA ARG A 1036 31.05 -25.08 4.45
C ARG A 1036 30.32 -25.94 5.47
N PRO A 1037 30.26 -27.28 5.27
CA PRO A 1037 29.64 -28.19 6.22
C PRO A 1037 30.19 -28.13 7.65
N ASP A 1038 31.44 -27.65 7.85
CA ASP A 1038 32.03 -27.48 9.18
C ASP A 1038 31.52 -26.24 9.94
N ASP A 1039 31.17 -25.15 9.27
CA ASP A 1039 30.53 -23.99 9.92
C ASP A 1039 29.13 -24.36 10.42
N VAL A 1040 28.42 -25.16 9.64
CA VAL A 1040 27.11 -25.75 9.99
C VAL A 1040 27.25 -26.72 11.17
N ARG A 1041 28.26 -27.61 11.17
CA ARG A 1041 28.57 -28.49 12.32
C ARG A 1041 28.93 -27.67 13.57
N ALA A 1042 29.69 -26.58 13.43
CA ALA A 1042 30.06 -25.70 14.53
C ALA A 1042 28.85 -24.96 15.12
N LEU A 1043 27.89 -24.52 14.30
CA LEU A 1043 26.62 -23.96 14.76
C LEU A 1043 25.84 -24.99 15.59
N VAL A 1044 25.63 -26.20 15.06
CA VAL A 1044 24.87 -27.27 15.75
C VAL A 1044 25.52 -27.63 17.09
N ALA A 1045 26.84 -27.82 17.12
CA ALA A 1045 27.57 -28.14 18.35
C ALA A 1045 27.53 -27.02 19.40
N ARG A 1046 27.31 -25.76 18.99
CA ARG A 1046 27.33 -24.57 19.85
C ARG A 1046 25.93 -24.11 20.28
N LEU A 1047 24.90 -24.46 19.52
CA LEU A 1047 23.49 -24.34 19.95
C LEU A 1047 23.11 -25.41 20.99
N TRP A 1048 23.82 -26.56 21.02
CA TRP A 1048 23.47 -27.68 21.91
C TRP A 1048 24.66 -28.25 22.73
N PRO A 1049 25.29 -27.44 23.60
CA PRO A 1049 26.47 -27.86 24.38
C PRO A 1049 26.10 -28.89 25.46
N GLY A 1050 26.28 -30.18 25.14
CA GLY A 1050 26.02 -31.31 26.03
C GLY A 1050 25.62 -32.59 25.30
N GLY A 1051 25.11 -32.48 24.06
CA GLY A 1051 24.99 -33.63 23.16
C GLY A 1051 26.38 -34.13 22.72
N ALA A 1052 26.47 -35.42 22.36
CA ALA A 1052 27.73 -36.03 21.91
C ALA A 1052 28.19 -35.46 20.55
N ALA A 1053 28.99 -34.40 20.59
CA ALA A 1053 29.44 -33.69 19.39
C ALA A 1053 30.35 -34.58 18.51
N GLY A 1054 29.96 -34.76 17.24
CA GLY A 1054 30.80 -35.32 16.18
C GLY A 1054 30.31 -36.63 15.55
N ALA A 1055 29.54 -37.45 16.26
CA ALA A 1055 29.07 -38.75 15.76
C ALA A 1055 27.53 -38.80 15.67
N GLY A 1056 26.99 -38.79 14.44
CA GLY A 1056 25.55 -38.96 14.18
C GLY A 1056 24.82 -37.78 13.51
N VAL A 1057 25.53 -36.69 13.17
CA VAL A 1057 24.98 -35.60 12.35
C VAL A 1057 25.14 -35.94 10.86
N ARG A 1058 24.03 -36.10 10.13
CA ARG A 1058 24.03 -36.14 8.66
C ARG A 1058 23.65 -34.77 8.12
N VAL A 1059 24.36 -34.31 7.09
CA VAL A 1059 24.00 -33.13 6.29
C VAL A 1059 23.59 -33.62 4.91
N LEU A 1060 22.37 -33.28 4.48
CA LEU A 1060 21.83 -33.51 3.15
C LEU A 1060 21.89 -32.19 2.38
N ASP A 1061 22.73 -32.15 1.36
CA ASP A 1061 22.74 -31.10 0.35
C ASP A 1061 21.70 -31.45 -0.73
N LEU A 1062 20.72 -30.57 -0.93
CA LEU A 1062 19.71 -30.68 -1.99
C LEU A 1062 19.98 -29.66 -3.13
N GLY A 1063 21.18 -29.07 -3.17
CA GLY A 1063 21.52 -27.90 -3.97
C GLY A 1063 22.73 -28.05 -4.91
N SER A 1064 23.31 -29.24 -5.05
CA SER A 1064 24.30 -29.55 -6.10
C SER A 1064 23.66 -30.27 -7.30
N ALA A 1065 24.22 -30.07 -8.49
CA ALA A 1065 23.53 -30.35 -9.76
C ALA A 1065 23.38 -31.86 -10.06
N ALA A 1066 22.25 -32.44 -9.68
CA ALA A 1066 21.86 -33.80 -10.06
C ALA A 1066 21.27 -33.87 -11.49
N GLY A 1067 21.47 -35.01 -12.16
CA GLY A 1067 20.95 -35.25 -13.52
C GLY A 1067 19.43 -35.48 -13.58
N PRO A 1068 18.85 -35.64 -14.78
CA PRO A 1068 17.40 -35.80 -14.99
C PRO A 1068 16.83 -37.17 -14.57
N ALA A 1069 17.45 -37.83 -13.59
CA ALA A 1069 17.06 -39.14 -13.04
C ALA A 1069 17.31 -39.20 -11.52
N ASP A 1070 17.18 -38.06 -10.83
CA ASP A 1070 17.24 -37.97 -9.37
C ASP A 1070 15.84 -38.12 -8.75
N PRO A 1071 15.58 -39.18 -7.96
CA PRO A 1071 14.30 -39.39 -7.30
C PRO A 1071 13.89 -38.24 -6.36
N LEU A 1072 14.84 -37.50 -5.77
CA LEU A 1072 14.52 -36.37 -4.89
C LEU A 1072 13.98 -35.17 -5.66
N ARG A 1073 14.33 -35.02 -6.94
CA ARG A 1073 13.72 -34.03 -7.82
C ARG A 1073 12.33 -34.47 -8.26
N GLU A 1074 12.18 -35.70 -8.72
CA GLU A 1074 10.90 -36.22 -9.21
C GLU A 1074 9.85 -36.29 -8.09
N ALA A 1075 10.24 -36.67 -6.86
CA ALA A 1075 9.40 -36.61 -5.66
C ALA A 1075 9.01 -35.17 -5.25
N ARG A 1076 9.87 -34.19 -5.53
CA ARG A 1076 9.60 -32.76 -5.27
C ARG A 1076 8.66 -32.14 -6.30
N GLU A 1077 8.72 -32.59 -7.56
CA GLU A 1077 7.78 -32.19 -8.62
C GLU A 1077 6.43 -32.94 -8.54
N SER A 1078 6.38 -34.12 -7.91
CA SER A 1078 5.16 -34.94 -7.73
C SER A 1078 4.51 -34.87 -6.34
N GLY A 1079 5.06 -34.10 -5.40
CA GLY A 1079 4.52 -33.93 -4.04
C GLY A 1079 4.86 -35.05 -3.04
N LEU A 1080 5.54 -36.11 -3.46
CA LEU A 1080 5.96 -37.25 -2.63
C LEU A 1080 7.30 -37.03 -1.89
N PHE A 1081 7.70 -35.76 -1.72
CA PHE A 1081 9.01 -35.36 -1.18
C PHE A 1081 9.31 -35.93 0.22
N ALA A 1082 8.29 -36.13 1.05
CA ALA A 1082 8.43 -36.73 2.39
C ALA A 1082 8.95 -38.18 2.34
N ASP A 1083 8.39 -39.01 1.46
CA ASP A 1083 8.72 -40.44 1.37
C ASP A 1083 10.09 -40.65 0.72
N ALA A 1084 10.45 -39.81 -0.25
CA ALA A 1084 11.78 -39.82 -0.85
C ALA A 1084 12.87 -39.39 0.16
N LEU A 1085 12.57 -38.43 1.04
CA LEU A 1085 13.47 -38.03 2.13
C LEU A 1085 13.66 -39.17 3.14
N LEU A 1086 12.60 -39.90 3.48
CA LEU A 1086 12.66 -41.10 4.32
C LEU A 1086 13.49 -42.22 3.68
N SER A 1087 13.25 -42.50 2.40
CA SER A 1087 14.00 -43.53 1.65
C SER A 1087 15.50 -43.19 1.58
N ALA A 1088 15.86 -41.90 1.43
CA ALA A 1088 17.24 -41.43 1.44
C ALA A 1088 17.94 -41.51 2.81
N LEU A 1089 17.21 -41.62 3.92
CA LEU A 1089 17.79 -41.87 5.24
C LEU A 1089 18.18 -43.35 5.45
N GLY A 1090 17.44 -44.26 4.80
CA GLY A 1090 17.82 -45.66 4.56
C GLY A 1090 17.49 -46.65 5.69
N GLU A 1091 16.91 -47.80 5.34
CA GLU A 1091 16.77 -48.92 6.27
C GLU A 1091 18.14 -49.50 6.67
N GLY A 1092 18.34 -49.77 7.97
CA GLY A 1092 19.49 -50.53 8.47
C GLY A 1092 20.67 -49.72 9.03
N ALA A 1093 20.59 -48.38 9.08
CA ALA A 1093 21.49 -47.54 9.89
C ALA A 1093 20.78 -47.06 11.17
N GLU A 1094 21.51 -46.82 12.26
CA GLU A 1094 20.93 -46.11 13.41
C GLU A 1094 20.39 -44.74 12.96
N PRO A 1095 19.16 -44.36 13.39
CA PRO A 1095 18.55 -43.10 12.96
C PRO A 1095 19.43 -41.92 13.38
N PRO A 1096 19.85 -41.05 12.45
CA PRO A 1096 20.76 -39.96 12.76
C PRO A 1096 20.15 -39.01 13.79
N ARG A 1097 20.88 -38.75 14.88
CA ARG A 1097 20.44 -37.84 15.96
C ARG A 1097 20.27 -36.41 15.48
N THR A 1098 20.89 -36.04 14.36
CA THR A 1098 20.61 -34.76 13.69
C THR A 1098 20.66 -34.92 12.19
N VAL A 1099 19.64 -34.42 11.50
CA VAL A 1099 19.60 -34.26 10.05
C VAL A 1099 19.59 -32.77 9.75
N VAL A 1100 20.53 -32.30 8.92
CA VAL A 1100 20.55 -30.91 8.43
C VAL A 1100 20.25 -30.91 6.94
N VAL A 1101 19.27 -30.12 6.51
CA VAL A 1101 18.91 -29.93 5.11
C VAL A 1101 19.22 -28.49 4.71
N SER A 1102 20.02 -28.33 3.66
CA SER A 1102 20.41 -27.01 3.13
C SER A 1102 19.91 -26.83 1.70
N HIS A 1103 19.41 -25.64 1.38
CA HIS A 1103 18.94 -25.29 0.03
C HIS A 1103 19.74 -24.11 -0.54
N GLY A 1104 20.63 -24.41 -1.50
CA GLY A 1104 21.30 -23.43 -2.35
C GLY A 1104 22.80 -23.23 -2.08
N ALA A 1105 23.62 -23.61 -3.06
CA ALA A 1105 25.00 -23.13 -3.18
C ALA A 1105 25.05 -22.03 -4.26
N PHE A 1106 25.39 -20.80 -3.87
CA PHE A 1106 25.76 -19.75 -4.82
C PHE A 1106 27.24 -19.90 -5.18
N ALA A 1107 27.55 -20.11 -6.47
CA ALA A 1107 28.91 -20.21 -6.97
C ALA A 1107 29.21 -19.06 -7.96
N LEU A 1108 30.34 -18.39 -7.73
CA LEU A 1108 30.75 -17.16 -8.40
C LEU A 1108 31.18 -17.34 -9.86
N THR A 1109 31.04 -16.24 -10.58
CA THR A 1109 31.68 -15.90 -11.86
C THR A 1109 33.07 -16.50 -12.09
N GLY A 1110 33.24 -17.16 -13.25
CA GLY A 1110 34.51 -17.63 -13.82
C GLY A 1110 34.33 -17.88 -15.33
N GLU A 1111 35.42 -17.97 -16.10
CA GLU A 1111 35.36 -17.84 -17.58
C GLU A 1111 34.79 -19.06 -18.34
N ASP A 1112 34.60 -20.21 -17.68
CA ASP A 1112 34.15 -21.47 -18.30
C ASP A 1112 32.61 -21.61 -18.38
N ALA A 1113 31.94 -20.74 -19.14
CA ALA A 1113 30.51 -20.85 -19.45
C ALA A 1113 30.27 -21.33 -20.90
N PRO A 1114 29.58 -22.46 -21.14
CA PRO A 1114 29.32 -22.94 -22.50
C PRO A 1114 28.37 -21.99 -23.28
N PRO A 1115 28.47 -21.93 -24.63
CA PRO A 1115 27.81 -20.88 -25.43
C PRO A 1115 26.28 -20.85 -25.32
N GLU A 1116 25.67 -21.96 -24.92
CA GLU A 1116 24.24 -22.25 -24.99
C GLU A 1116 23.39 -21.54 -23.91
N ARG A 1117 24.02 -20.75 -23.01
CA ARG A 1117 23.33 -19.89 -22.04
C ARG A 1117 23.41 -18.39 -22.33
N ARG A 1118 23.75 -17.99 -23.56
CA ARG A 1118 23.48 -16.63 -24.06
C ARG A 1118 22.10 -16.55 -24.73
N LEU A 1119 21.05 -16.45 -23.92
CA LEU A 1119 19.68 -16.26 -24.42
C LEU A 1119 19.24 -14.79 -24.31
N VAL A 1120 19.45 -14.07 -25.41
CA VAL A 1120 18.59 -12.95 -25.80
C VAL A 1120 17.30 -13.54 -26.36
N HIS A 1121 16.14 -13.00 -26.00
CA HIS A 1121 14.91 -13.24 -26.75
C HIS A 1121 14.21 -11.93 -27.13
N GLY A 1122 14.25 -11.65 -28.44
CA GLY A 1122 13.23 -10.88 -29.13
C GLY A 1122 12.41 -11.80 -30.05
N PRO A 1123 11.33 -11.31 -30.66
CA PRO A 1123 10.37 -12.16 -31.38
C PRO A 1123 10.78 -12.46 -32.84
N ALA A 1124 11.11 -13.72 -33.12
CA ALA A 1124 11.04 -14.31 -34.47
C ALA A 1124 11.03 -15.84 -34.41
N GLY A 1125 10.16 -16.49 -35.18
CA GLY A 1125 10.02 -17.96 -35.14
C GLY A 1125 11.09 -18.72 -35.92
N ARG A 1126 11.78 -19.65 -35.24
CA ARG A 1126 12.40 -20.85 -35.85
C ARG A 1126 12.26 -22.04 -34.91
N ARG A 1127 12.12 -23.26 -35.47
CA ARG A 1127 12.28 -24.50 -34.70
C ARG A 1127 13.73 -24.64 -34.23
N PRO A 1128 13.98 -25.16 -33.02
CA PRO A 1128 15.25 -25.79 -32.69
C PRO A 1128 15.47 -27.02 -33.56
N GLU A 1129 16.65 -27.17 -34.15
CA GLU A 1129 17.05 -28.44 -34.78
C GLU A 1129 17.45 -29.42 -33.67
N GLY A 1130 16.82 -30.60 -33.64
CA GLY A 1130 17.11 -31.65 -32.64
C GLY A 1130 15.92 -32.56 -32.30
N ALA A 1131 14.68 -32.05 -32.37
CA ALA A 1131 13.47 -32.80 -32.03
C ALA A 1131 12.94 -33.66 -33.20
N SER A 1132 13.65 -34.73 -33.57
CA SER A 1132 13.17 -35.73 -34.53
C SER A 1132 12.59 -36.96 -33.80
N GLY A 1133 11.25 -37.11 -33.80
CA GLY A 1133 10.63 -38.38 -33.38
C GLY A 1133 9.13 -38.31 -33.10
N ALA A 1134 8.67 -37.34 -32.31
CA ALA A 1134 7.28 -37.28 -31.85
C ALA A 1134 6.34 -36.64 -32.91
N PRO A 1135 5.23 -37.30 -33.29
CA PRO A 1135 4.16 -36.64 -34.05
C PRO A 1135 3.40 -35.68 -33.13
N VAL A 1136 3.22 -34.43 -33.57
CA VAL A 1136 2.37 -33.45 -32.87
C VAL A 1136 1.07 -33.30 -33.64
N THR A 1137 -0.04 -33.69 -33.02
CA THR A 1137 -1.38 -33.41 -33.52
C THR A 1137 -1.80 -32.03 -33.02
N ALA A 1138 -1.92 -31.07 -33.94
CA ALA A 1138 -2.52 -29.77 -33.64
C ALA A 1138 -4.05 -29.86 -33.80
N VAL A 1139 -4.78 -29.24 -32.87
CA VAL A 1139 -6.23 -29.06 -32.95
C VAL A 1139 -6.48 -27.56 -33.00
N ASP A 1140 -7.14 -27.11 -34.06
CA ASP A 1140 -7.51 -25.71 -34.29
C ASP A 1140 -8.96 -25.52 -33.78
N LEU A 1141 -9.17 -24.54 -32.89
CA LEU A 1141 -10.47 -24.32 -32.23
C LEU A 1141 -11.28 -23.17 -32.85
N GLY A 1142 -10.71 -22.40 -33.79
CA GLY A 1142 -11.39 -21.27 -34.43
C GLY A 1142 -11.42 -19.98 -33.60
N GLU A 1143 -12.43 -19.15 -33.84
CA GLU A 1143 -12.51 -17.77 -33.33
C GLU A 1143 -12.58 -17.67 -31.78
N PRO A 1144 -12.09 -16.55 -31.19
CA PRO A 1144 -11.85 -16.44 -29.75
C PRO A 1144 -13.15 -16.53 -28.92
N LEU A 1145 -13.18 -17.51 -28.02
CA LEU A 1145 -14.31 -17.79 -27.12
C LEU A 1145 -14.45 -16.72 -26.01
N SER A 1146 -15.19 -15.66 -26.30
CA SER A 1146 -15.59 -14.62 -25.33
C SER A 1146 -16.80 -15.05 -24.49
N GLY A 1147 -16.62 -16.04 -23.60
CA GLY A 1147 -17.64 -16.48 -22.66
C GLY A 1147 -17.26 -17.73 -21.87
N HIS A 1148 -18.04 -18.08 -20.83
CA HIS A 1148 -17.84 -19.33 -20.09
C HIS A 1148 -18.04 -20.55 -21.00
N VAL A 1149 -17.07 -21.46 -20.98
CA VAL A 1149 -17.10 -22.72 -21.74
C VAL A 1149 -18.05 -23.71 -21.05
N ASP A 1150 -19.10 -24.12 -21.76
CA ASP A 1150 -20.10 -25.07 -21.26
C ASP A 1150 -19.50 -26.50 -21.07
N ASP A 1151 -20.03 -27.23 -20.10
CA ASP A 1151 -19.55 -28.54 -19.65
C ASP A 1151 -19.62 -29.61 -20.76
N ALA A 1152 -20.47 -29.39 -21.77
CA ALA A 1152 -20.51 -30.19 -22.99
C ALA A 1152 -19.19 -30.17 -23.79
N VAL A 1153 -18.50 -29.02 -23.83
CA VAL A 1153 -17.22 -28.87 -24.57
C VAL A 1153 -16.10 -29.63 -23.86
N TRP A 1154 -16.05 -29.55 -22.52
CA TRP A 1154 -15.08 -30.32 -21.73
C TRP A 1154 -15.23 -31.83 -21.90
N ARG A 1155 -16.46 -32.34 -21.96
CA ARG A 1155 -16.74 -33.76 -22.21
C ARG A 1155 -16.28 -34.21 -23.60
N LEU A 1156 -16.27 -33.32 -24.59
CA LEU A 1156 -15.84 -33.60 -25.95
C LEU A 1156 -14.30 -33.61 -26.04
N LEU A 1157 -13.62 -32.62 -25.44
CA LEU A 1157 -12.15 -32.60 -25.25
C LEU A 1157 -11.64 -33.84 -24.50
N LEU A 1158 -12.30 -34.22 -23.41
CA LEU A 1158 -11.96 -35.42 -22.62
C LEU A 1158 -12.29 -36.73 -23.36
N GLY A 1159 -13.11 -36.69 -24.42
CA GLY A 1159 -13.34 -37.82 -25.32
C GLY A 1159 -12.16 -38.07 -26.24
N GLU A 1160 -11.71 -37.03 -26.96
CA GLU A 1160 -10.53 -37.07 -27.84
C GLU A 1160 -9.25 -37.44 -27.06
N LEU A 1161 -9.01 -36.81 -25.90
CA LEU A 1161 -7.84 -37.13 -25.07
C LEU A 1161 -7.80 -38.60 -24.60
N ARG A 1162 -8.96 -39.27 -24.51
CA ARG A 1162 -9.05 -40.70 -24.17
C ARG A 1162 -8.91 -41.62 -25.39
N SER A 1163 -9.20 -41.14 -26.61
CA SER A 1163 -8.97 -41.90 -27.85
C SER A 1163 -7.48 -41.91 -28.23
N ALA A 1164 -6.75 -40.84 -27.91
CA ALA A 1164 -5.35 -40.61 -28.28
C ALA A 1164 -4.28 -41.44 -27.53
N GLY A 1165 -4.66 -42.37 -26.66
CA GLY A 1165 -3.74 -43.40 -26.15
C GLY A 1165 -2.64 -42.94 -25.16
N GLY A 1166 -2.80 -41.79 -24.51
CA GLY A 1166 -2.04 -41.44 -23.29
C GLY A 1166 -0.56 -41.02 -23.46
N ALA A 1167 -0.05 -40.87 -24.69
CA ALA A 1167 1.33 -40.48 -24.94
C ALA A 1167 1.44 -39.48 -26.11
N SER A 1168 0.91 -38.26 -25.92
CA SER A 1168 1.03 -37.15 -26.89
C SER A 1168 0.96 -35.80 -26.18
N THR A 1169 1.87 -34.88 -26.53
CA THR A 1169 1.79 -33.47 -26.10
C THR A 1169 0.84 -32.73 -27.04
N VAL A 1170 -0.30 -32.27 -26.52
CA VAL A 1170 -1.26 -31.44 -27.26
C VAL A 1170 -0.86 -29.97 -27.12
N ALA A 1171 -0.82 -29.25 -28.23
CA ALA A 1171 -0.67 -27.80 -28.25
C ALA A 1171 -1.97 -27.17 -28.79
N PHE A 1172 -2.57 -26.32 -27.97
CA PHE A 1172 -3.74 -25.52 -28.34
C PHE A 1172 -3.30 -24.27 -29.13
N ARG A 1173 -4.19 -23.75 -29.98
CA ARG A 1173 -3.96 -22.56 -30.78
C ARG A 1173 -5.27 -21.80 -31.00
#